data_AF-A0A4Y7I7R0-F1
#
_entry.id   AF-A0A4Y7I7R0-F1
#
_cell.length_a   1.000
_cell.length_b   1.000
_cell.length_c   1.000
_cell.angle_alpha   90.00
_cell.angle_beta   90.00
_cell.angle_gamma   90.00
#
_symmetry.space_group_name_H-M   'P 1'
#
loop_
_entity.id
_entity.type
_entity.pdbx_description
1 polymer ?
#
loop_
_entity_poly.entity_id
_entity_poly.type
_entity_poly.pdbx_seq_one_letter_code
_entity_poly.pdbx_strand_id
1 'polypeptide(L)'
;MVGFPIFISQYFWSASIAGLLAFLSLFYYLSVLITKTRNTKTNNKKLTDPKLSSVPLPEVAGAWPIIGHLPQLVGPKPLCKILGDMSDKYGSIFMVRFGMYPTLVVSSWELSKECFTTNDRCLANRPPSAAGKYLTSALFCFSSYGPYWREIRKICTLQILSRRRLELLKHIPYSEIDNCIRRLHGRWMKTPNQMKQSCAAAASIKVDMRQLFGELTMKCSVEDDDNDENYPTDHNKDIAEGQKLHETITEFTKLAGVSVASDVLPFLGRLDIDGNKKHMRRIAKEMDLVADKWLEEHKQERRSQTLSSTAPRSNHDDNDFMDVLLSVLSEERDELFDSYSQETVIKATCLKSKPNYWGSKEYTSILQYFWSASIAGLLAFLSLFYYLSVLITRTRNILTDPTLSSVPPPEVAGAWPIVGHLPQLVGPKPLCKILGDMSDKYGSIFMVRFGMYPTLVVSSWELSRECFTTNDRCLANRPPSAAGKYLSYALFCFSSYGPYWREIRKICTLHLLSHRRLQLLKHVPYSEIDNCIRRLHRHWMKTPNQMKQSRAAAASIKVDMSQLIGESTMNAVLKIVIGKSLLLKDDDNENYPNDYHNKDTAEGQKLHETITEFTKLTGVSVASDVLPFIGRLDIDGNKKHMKRVAKEMDLVAEKWLEEHRQGRRSQNSPNHNDNDFMDVLLSVLDEETDELFVSYSWETVIKATCLQLIIAASDTTSLTLTWALSLLLNNPSVLTRAMNELDTKVSKERKVEERDIPDLVYLQAIIKETLRLYPVAPLSVPHEATEDCNVGGYEVRAGTSLLFNLWKLHRDPRVWSNALEFRPERFLQQLDGGAAANFDFRGQHFEYTPFG
;
A
#
# COMPACT_ATOMS: atom_id res chain seq x y z
N MET A 1 34.84 -74.50 16.69
CA MET A 1 34.55 -73.47 17.72
C MET A 1 34.02 -72.25 16.96
N VAL A 2 32.76 -72.07 16.56
CA VAL A 2 31.40 -72.29 17.13
C VAL A 2 31.24 -71.70 18.53
N GLY A 3 30.55 -70.55 18.61
CA GLY A 3 29.96 -70.03 19.85
C GLY A 3 29.73 -68.51 19.95
N PHE A 4 28.57 -68.03 19.46
CA PHE A 4 27.74 -66.86 19.90
C PHE A 4 28.36 -65.41 19.99
N PRO A 5 27.56 -64.31 19.81
CA PRO A 5 26.11 -64.24 19.95
C PRO A 5 25.29 -63.60 18.81
N ILE A 6 24.31 -64.37 18.36
CA ILE A 6 23.04 -63.90 17.80
C ILE A 6 22.16 -63.57 19.02
N PHE A 7 22.09 -62.31 19.47
CA PHE A 7 21.09 -61.92 20.49
C PHE A 7 20.55 -60.49 20.42
N ILE A 8 21.01 -59.63 19.49
CA ILE A 8 20.56 -58.21 19.47
C ILE A 8 19.55 -57.92 18.33
N SER A 9 19.42 -58.79 17.32
CA SER A 9 18.52 -58.56 16.18
C SER A 9 17.03 -58.89 16.46
N GLN A 10 16.75 -59.83 17.37
CA GLN A 10 15.36 -60.28 17.62
C GLN A 10 14.57 -59.38 18.58
N TYR A 11 15.23 -58.57 19.41
CA TYR A 11 14.55 -57.66 20.34
C TYR A 11 14.07 -56.34 19.69
N PHE A 12 14.68 -55.92 18.58
CA PHE A 12 14.28 -54.69 17.90
C PHE A 12 13.02 -54.85 17.03
N TRP A 13 12.78 -56.05 16.52
CA TRP A 13 11.55 -56.35 15.75
C TRP A 13 10.35 -56.67 16.64
N SER A 14 10.56 -57.30 17.81
CA SER A 14 9.47 -57.59 18.76
C SER A 14 8.97 -56.33 19.50
N ALA A 15 9.85 -55.39 19.83
CA ALA A 15 9.48 -54.10 20.42
C ALA A 15 8.65 -53.21 19.47
N SER A 16 8.93 -53.29 18.16
CA SER A 16 8.19 -52.53 17.15
C SER A 16 6.78 -53.08 16.89
N ILE A 17 6.61 -54.41 16.93
CA ILE A 17 5.30 -55.05 16.77
C ILE A 17 4.46 -54.89 18.04
N ALA A 18 5.07 -54.99 19.23
CA ALA A 18 4.39 -54.71 20.51
C ALA A 18 3.96 -53.23 20.62
N GLY A 19 4.79 -52.30 20.13
CA GLY A 19 4.42 -50.88 20.02
C GLY A 19 3.27 -50.63 19.06
N LEU A 20 3.23 -51.32 17.92
CA LEU A 20 2.15 -51.20 16.94
C LEU A 20 0.83 -51.79 17.45
N LEU A 21 0.89 -52.93 18.15
CA LEU A 21 -0.27 -53.57 18.77
C LEU A 21 -0.80 -52.78 19.99
N ALA A 22 0.08 -52.15 20.76
CA ALA A 22 -0.30 -51.23 21.85
C ALA A 22 -0.94 -49.95 21.30
N PHE A 23 -0.48 -49.45 20.16
CA PHE A 23 -1.06 -48.28 19.50
C PHE A 23 -2.44 -48.59 18.92
N LEU A 24 -2.61 -49.76 18.30
CA LEU A 24 -3.90 -50.23 17.77
C LEU A 24 -4.90 -50.57 18.87
N SER A 25 -4.46 -51.13 20.01
CA SER A 25 -5.32 -51.39 21.15
C SER A 25 -5.76 -50.11 21.87
N LEU A 26 -4.87 -49.11 21.97
CA LEU A 26 -5.19 -47.77 22.48
C LEU A 26 -6.19 -47.05 21.56
N PHE A 27 -6.02 -47.18 20.24
CA PHE A 27 -6.93 -46.60 19.25
C PHE A 27 -8.31 -47.28 19.28
N TYR A 28 -8.35 -48.60 19.45
CA TYR A 28 -9.60 -49.35 19.66
C TYR A 28 -10.29 -48.94 20.97
N TYR A 29 -9.56 -48.83 22.08
CA TYR A 29 -10.12 -48.42 23.38
C TYR A 29 -10.65 -46.98 23.36
N LEU A 30 -9.95 -46.05 22.69
CA LEU A 30 -10.41 -44.68 22.45
C LEU A 30 -11.65 -44.64 21.56
N SER A 31 -11.72 -45.47 20.51
CA SER A 31 -12.91 -45.55 19.64
C SER A 31 -14.15 -46.07 20.37
N VAL A 32 -13.98 -47.03 21.29
CA VAL A 32 -15.04 -47.55 22.18
C VAL A 32 -15.44 -46.50 23.23
N LEU A 33 -14.48 -45.72 23.76
CA LEU A 33 -14.77 -44.62 24.70
C LEU A 33 -15.56 -43.48 24.03
N ILE A 34 -15.23 -43.16 22.78
CA ILE A 34 -15.90 -42.15 21.95
C ILE A 34 -17.32 -42.60 21.56
N THR A 35 -17.55 -43.89 21.31
CA THR A 35 -18.90 -44.41 21.05
C THR A 35 -19.75 -44.49 22.33
N LYS A 36 -19.14 -44.73 23.50
CA LYS A 36 -19.85 -44.77 24.79
C LYS A 36 -20.19 -43.37 25.34
N THR A 37 -19.38 -42.35 25.06
CA THR A 37 -19.62 -40.95 25.48
C THR A 37 -20.63 -40.22 24.59
N ARG A 38 -20.94 -40.75 23.39
CA ARG A 38 -21.93 -40.16 22.48
C ARG A 38 -23.39 -40.45 22.86
N ASN A 39 -23.64 -41.22 23.93
CA ASN A 39 -24.99 -41.65 24.34
C ASN A 39 -25.51 -41.11 25.69
N THR A 40 -24.81 -40.19 26.35
CA THR A 40 -25.39 -39.51 27.53
C THR A 40 -26.05 -38.19 27.11
N LYS A 41 -27.35 -38.23 26.82
CA LYS A 41 -28.22 -37.05 26.80
C LYS A 41 -28.22 -36.42 28.19
N THR A 42 -27.53 -35.31 28.37
CA THR A 42 -27.77 -34.40 29.50
C THR A 42 -28.77 -33.33 29.07
N ASN A 43 -29.99 -33.48 29.58
CA ASN A 43 -31.03 -32.44 29.56
C ASN A 43 -30.52 -31.20 30.28
N ASN A 44 -30.44 -30.06 29.59
CA ASN A 44 -30.44 -28.76 30.23
C ASN A 44 -31.59 -27.92 29.67
N LYS A 45 -32.51 -27.57 30.57
CA LYS A 45 -33.69 -26.73 30.33
C LYS A 45 -33.27 -25.36 29.79
N LYS A 46 -33.87 -24.95 28.69
CA LYS A 46 -33.87 -23.58 28.19
C LYS A 46 -34.60 -22.67 29.20
N LEU A 47 -33.91 -21.68 29.76
CA LEU A 47 -34.55 -20.41 30.09
C LEU A 47 -34.41 -19.51 28.85
N THR A 48 -35.52 -19.25 28.19
CA THR A 48 -35.59 -18.28 27.09
C THR A 48 -36.30 -17.03 27.57
N ASP A 49 -35.57 -15.92 27.62
CA ASP A 49 -36.13 -14.58 27.60
C ASP A 49 -36.54 -14.26 26.14
N PRO A 50 -37.79 -13.84 25.84
CA PRO A 50 -38.34 -13.94 24.49
C PRO A 50 -38.05 -12.71 23.59
N LYS A 51 -36.91 -12.01 23.74
CA LYS A 51 -36.65 -10.77 22.97
C LYS A 51 -35.30 -10.58 22.28
N LEU A 52 -34.38 -11.55 22.27
CA LEU A 52 -33.16 -11.45 21.44
C LEU A 52 -32.96 -12.72 20.62
N SER A 53 -33.33 -12.69 19.34
CA SER A 53 -32.91 -13.72 18.38
C SER A 53 -31.44 -13.50 18.03
N SER A 54 -30.52 -14.03 18.83
CA SER A 54 -29.09 -14.01 18.50
C SER A 54 -28.78 -15.04 17.42
N VAL A 55 -28.20 -14.58 16.31
CA VAL A 55 -27.59 -15.47 15.31
C VAL A 55 -26.37 -16.14 15.98
N PRO A 56 -26.26 -17.49 15.96
CA PRO A 56 -25.10 -18.16 16.51
C PRO A 56 -23.85 -17.78 15.71
N LEU A 57 -22.78 -17.37 16.40
CA LEU A 57 -21.51 -17.01 15.76
C LEU A 57 -20.91 -18.24 15.04
N PRO A 58 -20.28 -18.05 13.87
CA PRO A 58 -19.55 -19.12 13.19
C PRO A 58 -18.43 -19.68 14.09
N GLU A 59 -18.49 -20.98 14.44
CA GLU A 59 -17.42 -21.68 15.14
C GLU A 59 -16.53 -22.41 14.14
N VAL A 60 -15.21 -22.23 14.27
CA VAL A 60 -14.24 -22.90 13.40
C VAL A 60 -14.34 -24.42 13.58
N ALA A 61 -14.31 -25.16 12.46
CA ALA A 61 -14.38 -26.61 12.49
C ALA A 61 -13.02 -27.25 12.83
N GLY A 62 -13.03 -28.40 13.52
CA GLY A 62 -11.84 -29.19 13.80
C GLY A 62 -11.13 -28.87 15.12
N ALA A 63 -11.87 -28.35 16.11
CA ALA A 63 -11.40 -28.20 17.48
C ALA A 63 -11.12 -29.57 18.11
N TRP A 64 -9.94 -29.74 18.72
CA TRP A 64 -9.63 -30.92 19.52
C TRP A 64 -10.16 -30.74 20.96
N PRO A 65 -10.54 -31.82 21.68
CA PRO A 65 -11.25 -31.74 22.95
C PRO A 65 -10.57 -30.89 24.05
N ILE A 66 -9.24 -30.89 24.12
CA ILE A 66 -8.45 -30.22 25.18
C ILE A 66 -7.58 -29.09 24.63
N ILE A 67 -6.97 -29.30 23.45
CA ILE A 67 -6.05 -28.37 22.80
C ILE A 67 -6.75 -27.39 21.84
N GLY A 68 -8.06 -27.54 21.64
CA GLY A 68 -8.85 -26.65 20.81
C GLY A 68 -8.32 -26.60 19.38
N HIS A 69 -8.19 -25.40 18.83
CA HIS A 69 -7.72 -25.14 17.47
C HIS A 69 -6.20 -24.95 17.38
N LEU A 70 -5.44 -25.15 18.46
CA LEU A 70 -3.98 -24.96 18.46
C LEU A 70 -3.25 -25.65 17.28
N PRO A 71 -3.57 -26.91 16.89
CA PRO A 71 -2.90 -27.54 15.75
C PRO A 71 -3.12 -26.82 14.41
N GLN A 72 -4.19 -26.03 14.30
CA GLN A 72 -4.50 -25.20 13.13
C GLN A 72 -3.88 -23.80 13.23
N LEU A 73 -3.54 -23.37 14.45
CA LEU A 73 -3.00 -22.04 14.78
C LEU A 73 -1.47 -22.04 14.92
N VAL A 74 -0.87 -23.21 15.11
CA VAL A 74 0.58 -23.41 15.25
C VAL A 74 1.14 -23.93 13.93
N GLY A 75 1.95 -23.13 13.26
CA GLY A 75 2.55 -23.46 11.97
C GLY A 75 3.69 -22.52 11.59
N PRO A 76 4.31 -22.72 10.40
CA PRO A 76 5.42 -21.89 9.95
C PRO A 76 5.02 -20.44 9.61
N LYS A 77 3.71 -20.16 9.49
CA LYS A 77 3.16 -18.82 9.30
C LYS A 77 2.95 -18.14 10.67
N PRO A 78 3.19 -16.82 10.79
CA PRO A 78 2.82 -16.07 11.99
C PRO A 78 1.32 -16.17 12.30
N LEU A 79 0.94 -16.23 13.58
CA LEU A 79 -0.44 -16.39 14.04
C LEU A 79 -1.41 -15.36 13.43
N CYS A 80 -0.99 -14.10 13.30
CA CYS A 80 -1.82 -13.05 12.70
C CYS A 80 -2.21 -13.33 11.24
N LYS A 81 -1.34 -14.01 10.47
CA LYS A 81 -1.67 -14.44 9.11
C LYS A 81 -2.62 -15.62 9.10
N ILE A 82 -2.47 -16.55 10.05
CA ILE A 82 -3.37 -17.70 10.17
C ILE A 82 -4.78 -17.22 10.55
N LEU A 83 -4.90 -16.27 11.48
CA LEU A 83 -6.17 -15.67 11.85
C LEU A 83 -6.77 -14.83 10.71
N GLY A 84 -5.94 -14.18 9.89
CA GLY A 84 -6.37 -13.53 8.65
C GLY A 84 -6.95 -14.52 7.64
N ASP A 85 -6.22 -15.60 7.34
CA ASP A 85 -6.68 -16.68 6.46
C ASP A 85 -8.00 -17.32 6.99
N MET A 86 -8.18 -17.40 8.32
CA MET A 86 -9.43 -17.86 8.95
C MET A 86 -10.56 -16.84 8.86
N SER A 87 -10.27 -15.55 8.99
CA SER A 87 -11.24 -14.46 8.79
C SER A 87 -11.81 -14.50 7.37
N ASP A 88 -10.96 -14.69 6.37
CA ASP A 88 -11.39 -14.79 4.97
C ASP A 88 -12.34 -15.98 4.74
N LYS A 89 -12.24 -17.02 5.59
CA LYS A 89 -13.04 -18.25 5.49
C LYS A 89 -14.31 -18.23 6.32
N TYR A 90 -14.28 -17.69 7.53
CA TYR A 90 -15.39 -17.75 8.50
C TYR A 90 -16.11 -16.40 8.69
N GLY A 91 -15.66 -15.36 7.98
CA GLY A 91 -16.19 -14.01 8.06
C GLY A 91 -15.42 -13.14 9.04
N SER A 92 -15.83 -11.87 9.14
CA SER A 92 -15.12 -10.85 9.92
C SER A 92 -15.29 -10.96 11.44
N ILE A 93 -16.13 -11.90 11.90
CA ILE A 93 -16.34 -12.26 13.31
C ILE A 93 -16.56 -13.76 13.43
N PHE A 94 -15.72 -14.45 14.20
CA PHE A 94 -15.83 -15.90 14.40
C PHE A 94 -15.21 -16.34 15.73
N MET A 95 -15.59 -17.54 16.17
CA MET A 95 -15.11 -18.14 17.41
C MET A 95 -14.03 -19.18 17.15
N VAL A 96 -12.90 -19.04 17.84
CA VAL A 96 -11.80 -20.01 17.88
C VAL A 96 -11.57 -20.46 19.31
N ARG A 97 -10.95 -21.62 19.50
CA ARG A 97 -10.57 -22.12 20.83
C ARG A 97 -9.06 -22.19 20.95
N PHE A 98 -8.46 -21.32 21.76
CA PHE A 98 -7.07 -21.47 22.18
C PHE A 98 -7.04 -22.41 23.39
N GLY A 99 -6.89 -23.71 23.13
CA GLY A 99 -7.05 -24.76 24.15
C GLY A 99 -8.44 -24.79 24.75
N MET A 100 -8.51 -24.52 26.06
CA MET A 100 -9.76 -24.51 26.81
C MET A 100 -10.52 -23.17 26.71
N TYR A 101 -9.89 -22.11 26.20
CA TYR A 101 -10.50 -20.78 26.16
C TYR A 101 -11.19 -20.51 24.82
N PRO A 102 -12.49 -20.20 24.81
CA PRO A 102 -13.14 -19.64 23.63
C PRO A 102 -12.63 -18.22 23.41
N THR A 103 -12.35 -17.87 22.17
CA THR A 103 -11.74 -16.61 21.77
C THR A 103 -12.50 -16.07 20.56
N LEU A 104 -13.06 -14.88 20.74
CA LEU A 104 -13.68 -14.12 19.68
C LEU A 104 -12.58 -13.48 18.82
N VAL A 105 -12.59 -13.74 17.52
CA VAL A 105 -11.70 -13.11 16.55
C VAL A 105 -12.52 -12.14 15.73
N VAL A 106 -12.06 -10.89 15.69
CA VAL A 106 -12.69 -9.79 14.95
C VAL A 106 -11.64 -9.18 14.03
N SER A 107 -12.00 -8.97 12.76
CA SER A 107 -11.08 -8.52 11.71
C SER A 107 -11.63 -7.37 10.85
N SER A 108 -12.87 -6.92 11.07
CA SER A 108 -13.42 -5.70 10.47
C SER A 108 -13.21 -4.49 11.39
N TRP A 109 -13.05 -3.31 10.77
CA TRP A 109 -12.89 -2.06 11.52
C TRP A 109 -14.19 -1.65 12.23
N GLU A 110 -15.36 -1.91 11.63
CA GLU A 110 -16.68 -1.61 12.19
C GLU A 110 -16.88 -2.38 13.50
N LEU A 111 -16.62 -3.69 13.46
CA LEU A 111 -16.74 -4.56 14.63
C LEU A 111 -15.66 -4.27 15.67
N SER A 112 -14.44 -3.94 15.24
CA SER A 112 -13.39 -3.49 16.16
C SER A 112 -13.79 -2.19 16.86
N LYS A 113 -14.37 -1.22 16.13
CA LYS A 113 -14.90 0.02 16.70
C LYS A 113 -16.01 -0.28 17.70
N GLU A 114 -16.94 -1.16 17.37
CA GLU A 114 -18.00 -1.60 18.28
C GLU A 114 -17.44 -2.26 19.56
N CYS A 115 -16.43 -3.13 19.42
CA CYS A 115 -15.72 -3.73 20.54
C CYS A 115 -15.04 -2.72 21.47
N PHE A 116 -14.49 -1.63 20.92
CA PHE A 116 -13.74 -0.62 21.68
C PHE A 116 -14.55 0.63 22.08
N THR A 117 -15.81 0.74 21.67
CA THR A 117 -16.68 1.89 22.00
C THR A 117 -17.97 1.44 22.69
N THR A 118 -18.78 0.61 22.04
CA THR A 118 -20.08 0.16 22.55
C THR A 118 -19.94 -0.96 23.58
N ASN A 119 -19.00 -1.88 23.35
CA ASN A 119 -18.75 -3.08 24.14
C ASN A 119 -17.40 -3.01 24.90
N ASP A 120 -16.85 -1.81 25.07
CA ASP A 120 -15.51 -1.59 25.62
C ASP A 120 -15.38 -2.18 27.03
N ARG A 121 -16.37 -1.97 27.90
CA ARG A 121 -16.35 -2.42 29.30
C ARG A 121 -16.43 -3.94 29.44
N CYS A 122 -17.18 -4.64 28.57
CA CYS A 122 -17.29 -6.10 28.64
C CYS A 122 -16.05 -6.80 28.03
N LEU A 123 -15.36 -6.15 27.10
CA LEU A 123 -14.12 -6.64 26.46
C LEU A 123 -12.83 -6.06 27.06
N ALA A 124 -12.94 -5.21 28.09
CA ALA A 124 -11.79 -4.55 28.70
C ALA A 124 -10.89 -5.50 29.48
N ASN A 125 -11.42 -6.63 29.97
CA ASN A 125 -10.63 -7.55 30.78
C ASN A 125 -9.56 -8.30 29.94
N ARG A 126 -8.48 -8.73 30.58
CA ARG A 126 -7.39 -9.48 29.95
C ARG A 126 -7.32 -10.87 30.57
N PRO A 127 -7.26 -11.95 29.77
CA PRO A 127 -7.10 -13.29 30.33
C PRO A 127 -5.73 -13.40 31.03
N PRO A 128 -5.64 -14.17 32.13
CA PRO A 128 -4.38 -14.35 32.84
C PRO A 128 -3.38 -15.07 31.94
N SER A 129 -2.24 -14.42 31.68
CA SER A 129 -1.11 -15.01 30.94
C SER A 129 0.10 -15.20 31.84
N ALA A 130 0.95 -16.17 31.53
CA ALA A 130 2.22 -16.39 32.20
C ALA A 130 3.13 -15.17 32.08
N ALA A 131 3.10 -14.46 30.94
CA ALA A 131 3.78 -13.19 30.76
C ALA A 131 3.31 -12.15 31.80
N GLY A 132 2.00 -11.91 31.92
CA GLY A 132 1.45 -10.99 32.91
C GLY A 132 1.70 -11.42 34.37
N LYS A 133 1.84 -12.73 34.61
CA LYS A 133 2.11 -13.29 35.94
C LYS A 133 3.58 -13.24 36.35
N TYR A 134 4.51 -13.51 35.43
CA TYR A 134 5.93 -13.73 35.73
C TYR A 134 6.86 -12.61 35.26
N LEU A 135 6.45 -11.78 34.29
CA LEU A 135 7.24 -10.62 33.85
C LEU A 135 6.93 -9.39 34.70
N THR A 136 5.66 -9.03 34.90
CA THR A 136 5.18 -8.13 35.97
C THR A 136 3.68 -7.88 35.83
N SER A 137 2.95 -7.97 36.95
CA SER A 137 1.49 -7.79 37.00
C SER A 137 1.04 -6.34 37.22
N ALA A 138 1.96 -5.47 37.65
CA ALA A 138 1.74 -4.03 37.82
C ALA A 138 1.91 -3.25 36.50
N LEU A 139 2.44 -3.88 35.45
CA LEU A 139 2.46 -3.29 34.11
C LEU A 139 1.01 -3.15 33.61
N PHE A 140 0.56 -1.90 33.42
CA PHE A 140 -0.79 -1.55 32.98
C PHE A 140 -1.27 -2.31 31.71
N CYS A 141 -0.36 -2.77 30.83
CA CYS A 141 -0.74 -3.59 29.66
C CYS A 141 -1.17 -5.03 29.99
N PHE A 142 -0.78 -5.55 31.15
CA PHE A 142 -1.09 -6.90 31.62
C PHE A 142 -2.07 -6.92 32.81
N SER A 143 -2.31 -5.78 33.45
CA SER A 143 -3.28 -5.67 34.55
C SER A 143 -4.72 -5.83 34.04
N SER A 144 -5.54 -6.53 34.82
CA SER A 144 -6.97 -6.68 34.56
C SER A 144 -7.71 -5.34 34.67
N TYR A 145 -8.79 -5.19 33.91
CA TYR A 145 -9.61 -3.97 33.98
C TYR A 145 -10.28 -3.87 35.36
N GLY A 146 -10.10 -2.71 36.02
CA GLY A 146 -10.58 -2.48 37.38
C GLY A 146 -10.26 -1.05 37.86
N PRO A 147 -10.50 -0.73 39.14
CA PRO A 147 -10.16 0.56 39.73
C PRO A 147 -8.68 0.94 39.51
N TYR A 148 -7.77 0.01 39.82
CA TYR A 148 -6.32 0.16 39.58
C TYR A 148 -5.99 0.59 38.13
N TRP A 149 -6.45 -0.18 37.14
CA TRP A 149 -6.17 0.08 35.72
C TRP A 149 -6.69 1.45 35.27
N ARG A 150 -7.90 1.84 35.69
CA ARG A 150 -8.50 3.13 35.31
C ARG A 150 -7.70 4.31 35.85
N GLU A 151 -7.22 4.20 37.08
CA GLU A 151 -6.43 5.27 37.71
C GLU A 151 -5.04 5.39 37.10
N ILE A 152 -4.34 4.28 36.84
CA ILE A 152 -3.06 4.32 36.12
C ILE A 152 -3.22 4.85 34.69
N ARG A 153 -4.27 4.45 33.96
CA ARG A 153 -4.55 5.01 32.63
C ARG A 153 -4.73 6.52 32.70
N LYS A 154 -5.48 7.00 33.70
CA LYS A 154 -5.75 8.43 33.91
C LYS A 154 -4.46 9.19 34.20
N ILE A 155 -3.62 8.69 35.10
CA ILE A 155 -2.30 9.28 35.41
C ILE A 155 -1.42 9.31 34.16
N CYS A 156 -1.29 8.19 33.44
CA CYS A 156 -0.48 8.14 32.23
C CYS A 156 -0.99 9.09 31.13
N THR A 157 -2.30 9.22 30.95
CA THR A 157 -2.87 10.05 29.88
C THR A 157 -2.84 11.54 30.22
N LEU A 158 -3.10 11.90 31.48
CA LEU A 158 -3.22 13.29 31.90
C LEU A 158 -1.91 13.92 32.38
N GLN A 159 -0.98 13.13 32.92
CA GLN A 159 0.25 13.65 33.51
C GLN A 159 1.48 13.29 32.67
N ILE A 160 1.66 12.01 32.31
CA ILE A 160 2.87 11.53 31.62
C ILE A 160 2.83 11.82 30.11
N LEU A 161 1.74 11.43 29.43
CA LEU A 161 1.57 11.52 27.98
C LEU A 161 0.67 12.70 27.57
N SER A 162 0.57 13.72 28.42
CA SER A 162 -0.21 14.91 28.11
C SER A 162 0.43 15.70 26.98
N ARG A 163 -0.38 16.41 26.17
CA ARG A 163 0.13 17.22 25.07
C ARG A 163 1.17 18.24 25.53
N ARG A 164 0.92 18.89 26.68
CA ARG A 164 1.87 19.82 27.30
C ARG A 164 3.21 19.14 27.63
N ARG A 165 3.17 17.95 28.22
CA ARG A 165 4.38 17.22 28.62
C ARG A 165 5.19 16.73 27.43
N LEU A 166 4.51 16.22 26.40
CA LEU A 166 5.16 15.80 25.16
C LEU A 166 5.83 16.95 24.40
N GLU A 167 5.27 18.17 24.47
CA GLU A 167 5.90 19.37 23.89
C GLU A 167 7.13 19.84 24.71
N LEU A 168 7.10 19.71 26.04
CA LEU A 168 8.26 20.03 26.89
C LEU A 168 9.44 19.08 26.63
N LEU A 169 9.17 17.78 26.55
CA LEU A 169 10.18 16.74 26.31
C LEU A 169 10.58 16.60 24.83
N LYS A 170 10.05 17.45 23.96
CA LYS A 170 10.29 17.40 22.51
C LYS A 170 11.75 17.63 22.15
N HIS A 171 12.50 18.36 22.98
CA HIS A 171 13.91 18.64 22.73
C HIS A 171 14.79 17.38 22.83
N ILE A 172 14.43 16.40 23.68
CA ILE A 172 15.17 15.14 23.89
C ILE A 172 15.31 14.30 22.61
N PRO A 173 14.23 13.96 21.87
CA PRO A 173 14.37 13.22 20.62
C PRO A 173 15.09 14.04 19.54
N TYR A 174 15.00 15.39 19.55
CA TYR A 174 15.73 16.21 18.58
C TYR A 174 17.24 16.28 18.89
N SER A 175 17.63 16.40 20.15
CA SER A 175 19.03 16.39 20.56
C SER A 175 19.68 15.04 20.26
N GLU A 176 18.99 13.93 20.52
CA GLU A 176 19.52 12.59 20.24
C GLU A 176 19.61 12.28 18.75
N ILE A 177 18.67 12.78 17.93
CA ILE A 177 18.79 12.72 16.47
C ILE A 177 20.02 13.52 16.01
N ASP A 178 20.25 14.71 16.54
CA ASP A 178 21.40 15.54 16.19
C ASP A 178 22.73 14.88 16.63
N ASN A 179 22.79 14.34 17.85
CA ASN A 179 23.93 13.57 18.36
C ASN A 179 24.23 12.33 17.49
N CYS A 180 23.18 11.62 17.06
CA CYS A 180 23.31 10.48 16.13
C CYS A 180 23.88 10.93 14.78
N ILE A 181 23.42 12.06 14.23
CA ILE A 181 23.94 12.63 12.98
C ILE A 181 25.41 13.04 13.15
N ARG A 182 25.77 13.72 14.24
CA ARG A 182 27.16 14.11 14.55
C ARG A 182 28.09 12.91 14.67
N ARG A 183 27.65 11.80 15.31
CA ARG A 183 28.42 10.55 15.42
C ARG A 183 28.63 9.88 14.06
N LEU A 184 27.60 9.82 13.22
CA LEU A 184 27.71 9.30 11.85
C LEU A 184 28.64 10.16 10.99
N HIS A 185 28.55 11.48 11.12
CA HIS A 185 29.45 12.42 10.46
C HIS A 185 30.89 12.30 10.96
N GLY A 186 31.11 12.14 12.27
CA GLY A 186 32.43 11.91 12.87
C GLY A 186 33.06 10.59 12.43
N ARG A 187 32.27 9.51 12.32
CA ARG A 187 32.71 8.23 11.73
C ARG A 187 33.12 8.40 10.28
N TRP A 188 32.40 9.23 9.52
CA TRP A 188 32.76 9.54 8.14
C TRP A 188 34.04 10.36 8.01
N MET A 189 34.22 11.38 8.84
CA MET A 189 35.41 12.23 8.85
C MET A 189 36.69 11.45 9.17
N LYS A 190 36.62 10.48 10.09
CA LYS A 190 37.75 9.60 10.50
C LYS A 190 38.18 8.56 9.44
N THR A 191 37.49 8.47 8.30
CA THR A 191 37.86 7.55 7.21
C THR A 191 39.18 8.01 6.54
N PRO A 192 40.21 7.15 6.41
CA PRO A 192 41.53 7.55 5.89
C PRO A 192 41.49 8.19 4.50
N ASN A 193 42.30 9.24 4.28
CA ASN A 193 42.32 10.00 3.02
C ASN A 193 42.69 9.17 1.78
N GLN A 194 43.37 8.02 1.92
CA GLN A 194 43.64 7.10 0.82
C GLN A 194 42.36 6.46 0.23
N MET A 195 41.26 6.34 0.99
CA MET A 195 39.94 5.89 0.48
C MET A 195 39.12 7.02 -0.17
N LYS A 196 39.53 8.29 -0.02
CA LYS A 196 38.81 9.46 -0.55
C LYS A 196 39.25 9.88 -1.96
N GLN A 197 40.44 9.46 -2.41
CA GLN A 197 41.05 9.91 -3.68
C GLN A 197 41.06 8.89 -4.83
N SER A 198 40.56 7.66 -4.64
CA SER A 198 40.38 6.70 -5.74
C SER A 198 38.96 6.82 -6.33
N CYS A 199 38.84 7.42 -7.51
CA CYS A 199 37.58 7.50 -8.25
C CYS A 199 37.19 6.13 -8.82
N ALA A 200 36.48 5.32 -8.03
CA ALA A 200 35.42 4.39 -8.45
C ALA A 200 34.75 3.80 -7.19
N ALA A 201 33.47 4.11 -6.99
CA ALA A 201 32.65 3.86 -5.80
C ALA A 201 32.91 4.83 -4.62
N ALA A 202 31.90 5.65 -4.34
CA ALA A 202 31.82 6.46 -3.12
C ALA A 202 32.20 5.62 -1.90
N ALA A 203 33.09 6.12 -1.06
CA ALA A 203 33.40 5.51 0.23
C ALA A 203 32.10 5.36 1.04
N SER A 204 31.52 4.17 1.03
CA SER A 204 30.24 3.88 1.69
C SER A 204 30.50 3.30 3.08
N ILE A 205 30.01 3.96 4.12
CA ILE A 205 29.96 3.38 5.46
C ILE A 205 28.74 2.48 5.52
N LYS A 206 28.95 1.20 5.79
CA LYS A 206 27.84 0.28 6.08
C LYS A 206 27.33 0.55 7.49
N VAL A 207 26.07 0.94 7.60
CA VAL A 207 25.38 1.17 8.87
C VAL A 207 24.27 0.14 9.01
N ASP A 208 24.28 -0.62 10.09
CA ASP A 208 23.13 -1.45 10.44
C ASP A 208 22.02 -0.55 11.00
N MET A 209 21.03 -0.26 10.15
CA MET A 209 19.91 0.61 10.53
C MET A 209 19.12 0.04 11.72
N ARG A 210 19.10 -1.28 11.91
CA ARG A 210 18.40 -1.90 13.04
C ARG A 210 19.08 -1.57 14.36
N GLN A 211 20.41 -1.68 14.38
CA GLN A 211 21.21 -1.32 15.54
C GLN A 211 21.16 0.18 15.79
N LEU A 212 21.30 1.00 14.73
CA LEU A 212 21.26 2.47 14.84
C LEU A 212 19.93 2.98 15.40
N PHE A 213 18.80 2.50 14.88
CA PHE A 213 17.48 2.91 15.40
C PHE A 213 17.21 2.33 16.80
N GLY A 214 17.74 1.15 17.12
CA GLY A 214 17.68 0.58 18.45
C GLY A 214 18.42 1.43 19.48
N GLU A 215 19.66 1.82 19.19
CA GLU A 215 20.49 2.70 20.03
C GLU A 215 19.87 4.09 20.18
N LEU A 216 19.39 4.70 19.08
CA LEU A 216 18.70 5.99 19.12
C LEU A 216 17.44 5.95 20.00
N THR A 217 16.63 4.88 19.88
CA THR A 217 15.41 4.73 20.70
C THR A 217 15.74 4.57 22.17
N MET A 218 16.82 3.86 22.51
CA MET A 218 17.28 3.68 23.89
C MET A 218 17.81 4.99 24.49
N LYS A 219 18.62 5.75 23.74
CA LYS A 219 19.18 7.02 24.22
C LYS A 219 18.14 8.14 24.35
N CYS A 220 17.10 8.14 23.53
CA CYS A 220 15.93 9.00 23.77
C CYS A 220 15.15 8.65 25.06
N SER A 221 15.46 7.51 25.71
CA SER A 221 14.73 6.98 26.87
C SER A 221 15.56 6.97 28.16
N VAL A 222 16.87 7.13 28.06
CA VAL A 222 17.81 7.22 29.20
C VAL A 222 18.63 8.47 28.92
N GLU A 223 18.35 9.53 29.65
CA GLU A 223 19.06 10.81 29.54
C GLU A 223 20.53 10.56 29.91
N ASP A 224 21.43 10.58 28.92
CA ASP A 224 22.88 10.68 29.16
C ASP A 224 23.21 12.17 29.04
N ASP A 225 23.30 12.87 30.16
CA ASP A 225 23.69 14.27 30.22
C ASP A 225 25.21 14.42 30.04
N ASP A 226 25.69 14.16 28.81
CA ASP A 226 27.11 14.12 28.43
C ASP A 226 27.69 15.54 28.19
N ASN A 227 27.27 16.57 28.94
CA ASN A 227 27.72 17.96 28.74
C ASN A 227 28.59 18.54 29.87
N ASP A 228 28.99 17.77 30.87
CA ASP A 228 29.87 18.28 31.93
C ASP A 228 31.33 17.76 31.76
N GLU A 229 32.19 18.57 31.14
CA GLU A 229 33.63 18.29 30.93
C GLU A 229 34.45 18.14 32.23
N ASN A 230 33.82 18.14 33.41
CA ASN A 230 34.52 18.19 34.70
C ASN A 230 34.36 16.97 35.62
N TYR A 231 33.71 15.89 35.18
CA TYR A 231 33.68 14.63 35.95
C TYR A 231 34.37 13.49 35.18
N PRO A 232 35.35 12.78 35.78
CA PRO A 232 35.89 11.57 35.18
C PRO A 232 34.90 10.42 35.44
N THR A 233 33.80 10.41 34.70
CA THR A 233 32.93 9.22 34.62
C THR A 233 33.61 8.19 33.71
N ASP A 234 33.67 6.94 34.18
CA ASP A 234 34.20 5.82 33.44
C ASP A 234 33.24 5.49 32.30
N HIS A 235 33.37 6.22 31.19
CA HIS A 235 32.49 6.19 30.01
C HIS A 235 32.24 4.76 29.48
N ASN A 236 33.14 3.80 29.77
CA ASN A 236 32.97 2.40 29.41
C ASN A 236 31.95 1.65 30.28
N LYS A 237 31.77 2.05 31.55
CA LYS A 237 30.86 1.41 32.50
C LYS A 237 29.40 1.77 32.20
N ASP A 238 29.11 3.03 31.89
CA ASP A 238 27.75 3.50 31.57
C ASP A 238 27.28 2.96 30.21
N ILE A 239 28.20 2.84 29.23
CA ILE A 239 27.94 2.14 27.95
C ILE A 239 27.62 0.65 28.18
N ALA A 240 28.35 -0.02 29.08
CA ALA A 240 28.10 -1.43 29.39
C ALA A 240 26.77 -1.65 30.13
N GLU A 241 26.39 -0.73 31.03
CA GLU A 241 25.09 -0.76 31.72
C GLU A 241 23.92 -0.50 30.75
N GLY A 242 24.06 0.47 29.85
CA GLY A 242 23.06 0.75 28.80
C GLY A 242 22.89 -0.38 27.79
N GLN A 243 23.98 -1.05 27.39
CA GLN A 243 23.93 -2.24 26.53
C GLN A 243 23.22 -3.41 27.21
N LYS A 244 23.54 -3.67 28.48
CA LYS A 244 22.88 -4.71 29.28
C LYS A 244 21.39 -4.44 29.44
N LEU A 245 20.99 -3.19 29.64
CA LEU A 245 19.58 -2.80 29.70
C LEU A 245 18.85 -3.04 28.36
N HIS A 246 19.47 -2.67 27.24
CA HIS A 246 18.91 -2.90 25.91
C HIS A 246 18.69 -4.40 25.62
N GLU A 247 19.66 -5.24 25.98
CA GLU A 247 19.55 -6.70 25.87
C GLU A 247 18.39 -7.23 26.72
N THR A 248 18.29 -6.80 27.98
CA THR A 248 17.22 -7.19 28.90
C THR A 248 15.83 -6.78 28.40
N ILE A 249 15.66 -5.55 27.87
CA ILE A 249 14.39 -5.08 27.29
C ILE A 249 14.03 -5.87 26.02
N THR A 250 15.03 -6.22 25.22
CA THR A 250 14.85 -7.02 24.01
C THR A 250 14.40 -8.45 24.36
N GLU A 251 15.02 -9.07 25.37
CA GLU A 251 14.61 -10.39 25.88
C GLU A 251 13.22 -10.33 26.53
N PHE A 252 12.93 -9.29 27.33
CA PHE A 252 11.61 -9.03 27.90
C PHE A 252 10.52 -8.98 26.82
N THR A 253 10.75 -8.20 25.75
CA THR A 253 9.80 -8.03 24.64
C THR A 253 9.59 -9.32 23.87
N LYS A 254 10.65 -10.12 23.66
CA LYS A 254 10.54 -11.45 23.05
C LYS A 254 9.69 -12.38 23.90
N LEU A 255 9.95 -12.46 25.20
CA LEU A 255 9.25 -13.36 26.13
C LEU A 255 7.79 -12.95 26.35
N ALA A 256 7.50 -11.65 26.39
CA ALA A 256 6.13 -11.14 26.49
C ALA A 256 5.22 -11.60 25.33
N GLY A 257 5.81 -11.94 24.17
CA GLY A 257 5.12 -12.48 23.02
C GLY A 257 5.09 -14.02 22.93
N VAL A 258 5.73 -14.74 23.85
CA VAL A 258 5.75 -16.22 23.86
C VAL A 258 4.56 -16.76 24.64
N SER A 259 3.74 -17.59 23.99
CA SER A 259 2.69 -18.36 24.65
C SER A 259 3.28 -19.63 25.28
N VAL A 260 3.07 -19.85 26.57
CA VAL A 260 3.53 -21.07 27.27
C VAL A 260 2.38 -22.06 27.41
N ALA A 261 2.69 -23.35 27.54
CA ALA A 261 1.68 -24.42 27.64
C ALA A 261 0.59 -24.16 28.72
N SER A 262 0.94 -23.48 29.82
CA SER A 262 -0.02 -23.12 30.87
C SER A 262 -1.00 -22.02 30.51
N ASP A 263 -0.71 -21.18 29.51
CA ASP A 263 -1.64 -20.16 29.01
C ASP A 263 -2.81 -20.80 28.26
N VAL A 264 -2.59 -22.02 27.77
CA VAL A 264 -3.56 -22.76 26.97
C VAL A 264 -4.19 -23.92 27.76
N LEU A 265 -3.42 -24.53 28.66
CA LEU A 265 -3.82 -25.64 29.53
C LEU A 265 -3.49 -25.31 31.00
N PRO A 266 -4.43 -24.71 31.76
CA PRO A 266 -4.17 -24.21 33.11
C PRO A 266 -3.61 -25.25 34.09
N PHE A 267 -3.98 -26.52 33.94
CA PHE A 267 -3.49 -27.62 34.79
C PHE A 267 -1.99 -27.94 34.58
N LEU A 268 -1.39 -27.55 33.45
CA LEU A 268 0.06 -27.62 33.22
C LEU A 268 0.81 -26.44 33.87
N GLY A 269 0.12 -25.59 34.65
CA GLY A 269 0.69 -24.45 35.37
C GLY A 269 1.93 -24.76 36.19
N ARG A 270 2.05 -25.99 36.74
CA ARG A 270 3.18 -26.45 37.58
C ARG A 270 4.42 -26.87 36.80
N LEU A 271 4.32 -27.11 35.49
CA LEU A 271 5.44 -27.60 34.66
C LEU A 271 6.00 -26.44 33.82
N ASP A 272 7.33 -26.30 33.79
CA ASP A 272 8.04 -25.33 32.93
C ASP A 272 8.73 -26.08 31.78
N ILE A 273 7.92 -26.60 30.86
CA ILE A 273 8.34 -27.55 29.83
C ILE A 273 9.43 -26.98 28.91
N ASP A 274 9.35 -25.68 28.59
CA ASP A 274 10.26 -25.00 27.67
C ASP A 274 11.29 -24.09 28.38
N GLY A 275 11.31 -24.07 29.73
CA GLY A 275 12.17 -23.19 30.52
C GLY A 275 11.80 -21.70 30.49
N ASN A 276 10.75 -21.33 29.76
CA ASN A 276 10.31 -19.96 29.55
C ASN A 276 9.83 -19.29 30.85
N LYS A 277 9.22 -20.01 31.80
CA LYS A 277 8.76 -19.40 33.07
C LYS A 277 9.95 -19.02 33.96
N LYS A 278 10.98 -19.87 34.03
CA LYS A 278 12.24 -19.57 34.73
C LYS A 278 12.95 -18.38 34.07
N HIS A 279 12.96 -18.35 32.74
CA HIS A 279 13.55 -17.25 31.97
C HIS A 279 12.83 -15.92 32.22
N MET A 280 11.50 -15.89 32.17
CA MET A 280 10.68 -14.71 32.49
C MET A 280 10.98 -14.18 33.90
N ARG A 281 11.08 -15.04 34.91
CA ARG A 281 11.39 -14.61 36.29
C ARG A 281 12.80 -14.03 36.43
N ARG A 282 13.77 -14.53 35.67
CA ARG A 282 15.13 -13.97 35.65
C ARG A 282 15.11 -12.56 35.08
N ILE A 283 14.49 -12.38 33.92
CA ILE A 283 14.40 -11.08 33.23
C ILE A 283 13.58 -10.07 34.04
N ALA A 284 12.49 -10.51 34.68
CA ALA A 284 11.72 -9.67 35.59
C ALA A 284 12.58 -9.12 36.74
N LYS A 285 13.41 -9.98 37.36
CA LYS A 285 14.35 -9.56 38.42
C LYS A 285 15.41 -8.60 37.90
N GLU A 286 15.96 -8.84 36.71
CA GLU A 286 16.95 -7.94 36.11
C GLU A 286 16.35 -6.56 35.79
N MET A 287 15.10 -6.50 35.31
CA MET A 287 14.37 -5.24 35.09
C MET A 287 14.05 -4.53 36.41
N ASP A 288 13.64 -5.28 37.44
CA ASP A 288 13.29 -4.73 38.76
C ASP A 288 14.53 -4.11 39.45
N LEU A 289 15.70 -4.77 39.36
CA LEU A 289 16.96 -4.24 39.87
C LEU A 289 17.40 -2.92 39.20
N VAL A 290 17.16 -2.77 37.89
CA VAL A 290 17.45 -1.52 37.18
C VAL A 290 16.48 -0.43 37.61
N ALA A 291 15.19 -0.75 37.69
CA ALA A 291 14.17 0.19 38.11
C ALA A 291 14.34 0.62 39.58
N ASP A 292 14.81 -0.27 40.45
CA ASP A 292 15.23 0.03 41.84
C ASP A 292 16.35 1.06 41.87
N LYS A 293 17.41 0.84 41.07
CA LYS A 293 18.55 1.76 40.99
C LYS A 293 18.10 3.16 40.59
N TRP A 294 17.34 3.28 39.51
CA TRP A 294 16.83 4.58 39.03
C TRP A 294 15.88 5.25 40.02
N LEU A 295 15.02 4.48 40.68
CA LEU A 295 14.09 5.01 41.67
C LEU A 295 14.82 5.57 42.89
N GLU A 296 15.87 4.90 43.37
CA GLU A 296 16.67 5.39 44.49
C GLU A 296 17.53 6.59 44.12
N GLU A 297 18.08 6.65 42.90
CA GLU A 297 18.80 7.82 42.37
C GLU A 297 17.89 9.08 42.38
N HIS A 298 16.69 9.00 41.80
CA HIS A 298 15.73 10.12 41.79
C HIS A 298 15.23 10.49 43.19
N LYS A 299 15.02 9.51 44.08
CA LYS A 299 14.69 9.79 45.49
C LYS A 299 15.84 10.51 46.21
N GLN A 300 17.09 10.14 45.93
CA GLN A 300 18.27 10.75 46.53
C GLN A 300 18.47 12.19 46.04
N GLU A 301 18.27 12.46 44.75
CA GLU A 301 18.30 13.80 44.16
C GLU A 301 17.20 14.71 44.72
N ARG A 302 15.99 14.20 44.91
CA ARG A 302 14.93 14.95 45.60
C ARG A 302 15.29 15.30 47.04
N ARG A 303 15.88 14.34 47.77
CA ARG A 303 16.33 14.57 49.15
C ARG A 303 17.42 15.63 49.20
N SER A 304 18.39 15.62 48.27
CA SER A 304 19.45 16.61 48.20
C SER A 304 18.94 18.02 47.81
N GLN A 305 17.98 18.11 46.90
CA GLN A 305 17.32 19.38 46.54
C GLN A 305 16.48 19.97 47.68
N THR A 306 15.85 19.12 48.52
CA THR A 306 15.03 19.58 49.66
C THR A 306 15.88 20.10 50.84
N LEU A 307 17.13 19.63 50.97
CA LEU A 307 18.09 20.07 51.99
C LEU A 307 18.84 21.37 51.61
N SER A 308 18.86 21.74 50.33
CA SER A 308 19.46 22.98 49.80
C SER A 308 18.42 24.11 49.72
N SER A 309 18.09 24.72 50.86
CA SER A 309 16.96 25.67 50.99
C SER A 309 17.17 27.09 50.41
N THR A 310 18.03 27.29 49.41
CA THR A 310 18.23 28.62 48.78
C THR A 310 18.15 28.65 47.25
N ALA A 311 17.87 27.54 46.57
CA ALA A 311 17.59 27.53 45.13
C ALA A 311 16.07 27.50 44.87
N PRO A 312 15.53 28.24 43.88
CA PRO A 312 14.13 28.12 43.52
C PRO A 312 13.84 26.67 43.11
N ARG A 313 12.69 26.12 43.53
CA ARG A 313 12.18 24.84 43.02
C ARG A 313 12.43 24.82 41.51
N SER A 314 13.17 23.81 41.01
CA SER A 314 13.33 23.63 39.57
C SER A 314 11.94 23.74 38.93
N ASN A 315 11.84 24.48 37.81
CA ASN A 315 10.58 24.63 37.12
C ASN A 315 9.99 23.23 36.92
N HIS A 316 8.73 23.04 37.32
CA HIS A 316 8.02 21.76 37.21
C HIS A 316 8.01 21.18 35.77
N ASP A 317 8.40 22.01 34.81
CA ASP A 317 8.48 21.74 33.39
C ASP A 317 9.67 20.84 32.98
N ASP A 318 10.76 20.74 33.77
CA ASP A 318 11.97 19.94 33.43
C ASP A 318 12.02 18.54 34.07
N ASN A 319 11.07 18.19 34.94
CA ASN A 319 11.09 16.88 35.60
C ASN A 319 10.98 15.71 34.59
N ASP A 320 11.58 14.57 34.87
CA ASP A 320 11.47 13.38 34.01
C ASP A 320 10.15 12.61 34.30
N PHE A 321 9.94 11.44 33.69
CA PHE A 321 8.74 10.64 33.94
C PHE A 321 8.70 10.01 35.34
N MET A 322 9.85 9.61 35.90
CA MET A 322 9.95 9.05 37.25
C MET A 322 9.58 10.11 38.29
N ASP A 323 9.99 11.35 38.08
CA ASP A 323 9.69 12.46 38.95
C ASP A 323 8.21 12.82 38.96
N VAL A 324 7.56 12.87 37.80
CA VAL A 324 6.11 13.11 37.75
C VAL A 324 5.36 12.02 38.49
N LEU A 325 5.77 10.76 38.34
CA LEU A 325 5.12 9.67 39.06
C LEU A 325 5.38 9.74 40.57
N LEU A 326 6.61 10.04 40.98
CA LEU A 326 6.95 10.21 42.38
C LEU A 326 6.16 11.36 43.01
N SER A 327 5.92 12.50 42.32
CA SER A 327 5.09 13.59 42.86
C SER A 327 3.60 13.21 42.92
N VAL A 328 3.06 12.69 41.81
CA VAL A 328 1.64 12.34 41.64
C VAL A 328 1.19 11.18 42.53
N LEU A 329 2.11 10.32 42.95
CA LEU A 329 1.87 9.20 43.86
C LEU A 329 2.25 9.51 45.32
N SER A 330 3.11 10.52 45.58
CA SER A 330 3.41 10.99 46.95
C SER A 330 2.34 11.91 47.55
N GLU A 331 1.54 12.59 46.72
CA GLU A 331 0.43 13.44 47.16
C GLU A 331 -0.83 12.58 47.43
N GLU A 332 -1.00 12.17 48.69
CA GLU A 332 -2.24 11.62 49.30
C GLU A 332 -3.01 10.55 48.50
N ARG A 333 -2.35 9.45 48.10
CA ARG A 333 -3.03 8.29 47.50
C ARG A 333 -2.56 6.93 47.98
N ASP A 334 -2.27 6.81 49.28
CA ASP A 334 -1.94 5.50 49.90
C ASP A 334 -3.10 4.49 49.83
N GLU A 335 -4.36 4.95 49.78
CA GLU A 335 -5.56 4.08 49.76
C GLU A 335 -6.04 3.68 48.35
N LEU A 336 -5.41 4.15 47.26
CA LEU A 336 -5.97 3.97 45.90
C LEU A 336 -5.56 2.65 45.23
N PHE A 337 -4.55 1.95 45.75
CA PHE A 337 -3.96 0.76 45.13
C PHE A 337 -3.85 -0.41 46.12
N ASP A 338 -5.00 -0.94 46.56
CA ASP A 338 -5.10 -2.09 47.50
C ASP A 338 -4.26 -3.33 47.12
N SER A 339 -3.84 -3.46 45.85
CA SER A 339 -3.15 -4.64 45.32
C SER A 339 -1.64 -4.45 45.03
N TYR A 340 -1.09 -3.24 45.04
CA TYR A 340 0.31 -2.97 44.68
C TYR A 340 0.90 -1.77 45.43
N SER A 341 2.16 -1.85 45.86
CA SER A 341 2.85 -0.69 46.47
C SER A 341 3.13 0.40 45.44
N GLN A 342 3.18 1.67 45.87
CA GLN A 342 3.49 2.83 45.01
C GLN A 342 4.80 2.63 44.23
N GLU A 343 5.84 2.12 44.88
CA GLU A 343 7.12 1.83 44.21
C GLU A 343 6.97 0.81 43.08
N THR A 344 6.17 -0.24 43.30
CA THR A 344 5.90 -1.25 42.27
C THR A 344 5.17 -0.62 41.07
N VAL A 345 4.25 0.31 41.35
CA VAL A 345 3.50 1.05 40.32
C VAL A 345 4.42 1.99 39.52
N ILE A 346 5.32 2.72 40.20
CA ILE A 346 6.28 3.62 39.56
C ILE A 346 7.20 2.85 38.62
N LYS A 347 7.86 1.80 39.13
CA LYS A 347 8.77 0.93 38.37
C LYS A 347 8.09 0.34 37.14
N ALA A 348 6.88 -0.20 37.30
CA ALA A 348 6.13 -0.81 36.21
C ALA A 348 5.63 0.19 35.15
N THR A 349 5.43 1.46 35.52
CA THR A 349 4.89 2.48 34.62
C THR A 349 6.00 3.15 33.79
N CYS A 350 7.18 3.39 34.36
CA CYS A 350 8.30 4.04 33.66
C CYS A 350 9.02 3.13 32.67
N LEU A 351 8.99 1.81 32.85
CA LEU A 351 9.58 0.84 31.91
C LEU A 351 8.88 0.76 30.53
N LYS A 352 8.03 1.72 30.14
CA LYS A 352 7.09 1.59 29.00
C LYS A 352 7.08 2.73 27.96
N SER A 353 8.19 3.43 27.75
CA SER A 353 8.34 4.41 26.66
C SER A 353 8.76 3.76 25.30
N LYS A 354 7.83 3.00 24.67
CA LYS A 354 7.70 2.58 23.22
C LYS A 354 8.88 1.86 22.47
N PRO A 355 8.70 1.38 21.21
CA PRO A 355 7.63 0.56 20.60
C PRO A 355 8.14 -0.79 20.01
N ASN A 356 7.19 -1.68 19.69
CA ASN A 356 7.34 -2.97 19.02
C ASN A 356 8.13 -2.93 17.69
N TYR A 357 9.12 -3.84 17.55
CA TYR A 357 9.71 -4.24 16.27
C TYR A 357 9.66 -5.77 16.09
N TRP A 358 8.86 -6.25 15.13
CA TRP A 358 8.92 -7.62 14.62
C TRP A 358 9.81 -7.69 13.38
N GLY A 359 10.97 -8.32 13.52
CA GLY A 359 11.87 -8.68 12.42
C GLY A 359 12.54 -10.02 12.70
N SER A 360 12.04 -11.07 12.07
CA SER A 360 12.61 -12.41 12.11
C SER A 360 13.93 -12.48 11.35
N LYS A 361 14.99 -12.99 11.99
CA LYS A 361 15.86 -14.07 11.50
C LYS A 361 17.05 -14.24 12.45
N GLU A 362 17.17 -15.43 13.03
CA GLU A 362 18.35 -16.30 12.97
C GLU A 362 18.11 -17.55 13.83
N TYR A 363 18.03 -18.71 13.19
CA TYR A 363 18.44 -20.00 13.75
C TYR A 363 18.97 -20.82 12.58
N THR A 364 20.28 -20.67 12.33
CA THR A 364 21.04 -21.58 11.48
C THR A 364 22.25 -22.06 12.26
N SER A 365 22.06 -23.17 12.95
CA SER A 365 23.11 -24.15 13.24
C SER A 365 22.40 -25.38 13.84
N ILE A 366 22.70 -26.56 13.30
CA ILE A 366 22.29 -27.94 13.71
C ILE A 366 21.55 -28.78 12.62
N LEU A 367 21.10 -28.23 11.49
CA LEU A 367 20.35 -29.02 10.48
C LEU A 367 21.12 -29.42 9.20
N GLN A 368 22.42 -29.66 9.27
CA GLN A 368 23.21 -29.99 8.07
C GLN A 368 23.40 -31.49 7.77
N TYR A 369 22.73 -32.41 8.46
CA TYR A 369 22.95 -33.86 8.25
C TYR A 369 21.73 -34.72 7.83
N PHE A 370 20.55 -34.14 7.60
CA PHE A 370 19.32 -34.94 7.32
C PHE A 370 18.64 -34.70 5.95
N TRP A 371 19.28 -34.02 5.00
CA TRP A 371 18.58 -33.36 3.88
C TRP A 371 18.44 -34.12 2.55
N SER A 372 19.15 -35.21 2.26
CA SER A 372 19.14 -35.75 0.87
C SER A 372 17.97 -36.70 0.55
N ALA A 373 17.43 -37.46 1.51
CA ALA A 373 16.37 -38.44 1.23
C ALA A 373 14.94 -37.86 1.36
N SER A 374 14.75 -36.82 2.17
CA SER A 374 13.42 -36.31 2.54
C SER A 374 12.83 -35.32 1.54
N ILE A 375 13.64 -34.66 0.72
CA ILE A 375 13.19 -33.63 -0.24
C ILE A 375 12.44 -34.27 -1.41
N ALA A 376 12.90 -35.42 -1.91
CA ALA A 376 12.22 -36.15 -2.98
C ALA A 376 10.84 -36.65 -2.53
N GLY A 377 10.72 -37.15 -1.30
CA GLY A 377 9.44 -37.56 -0.72
C GLY A 377 8.49 -36.39 -0.48
N LEU A 378 9.00 -35.25 0.00
CA LEU A 378 8.19 -34.05 0.23
C LEU A 378 7.68 -33.45 -1.09
N LEU A 379 8.51 -33.39 -2.13
CA LEU A 379 8.11 -32.89 -3.45
C LEU A 379 7.10 -33.82 -4.13
N ALA A 380 7.27 -35.14 -4.01
CA ALA A 380 6.28 -36.11 -4.49
C ALA A 380 4.94 -35.96 -3.76
N PHE A 381 4.97 -35.80 -2.42
CA PHE A 381 3.77 -35.64 -1.61
C PHE A 381 3.04 -34.31 -1.88
N LEU A 382 3.77 -33.20 -2.06
CA LEU A 382 3.19 -31.91 -2.42
C LEU A 382 2.61 -31.93 -3.84
N SER A 383 3.25 -32.62 -4.79
CA SER A 383 2.71 -32.80 -6.14
C SER A 383 1.44 -33.65 -6.17
N LEU A 384 1.39 -34.72 -5.37
CA LEU A 384 0.24 -35.61 -5.23
C LEU A 384 -0.92 -34.89 -4.53
N PHE A 385 -0.64 -34.12 -3.48
CA PHE A 385 -1.63 -33.33 -2.76
C PHE A 385 -2.20 -32.22 -3.65
N TYR A 386 -1.36 -31.58 -4.47
CA TYR A 386 -1.81 -30.62 -5.48
C TYR A 386 -2.71 -31.31 -6.52
N TYR A 387 -2.29 -32.46 -7.09
CA TYR A 387 -3.08 -33.19 -8.09
C TYR A 387 -4.44 -33.65 -7.53
N LEU A 388 -4.47 -34.14 -6.28
CA LEU A 388 -5.69 -34.54 -5.58
C LEU A 388 -6.58 -33.34 -5.26
N SER A 389 -6.02 -32.20 -4.83
CA SER A 389 -6.80 -30.99 -4.56
C SER A 389 -7.43 -30.41 -5.83
N VAL A 390 -6.75 -30.49 -6.97
CA VAL A 390 -7.29 -30.12 -8.30
C VAL A 390 -8.37 -31.12 -8.73
N LEU A 391 -8.19 -32.42 -8.48
CA LEU A 391 -9.21 -33.44 -8.78
C LEU A 391 -10.47 -33.27 -7.92
N ILE A 392 -10.30 -32.92 -6.64
CA ILE A 392 -11.38 -32.71 -5.66
C ILE A 392 -12.13 -31.40 -5.92
N THR A 393 -11.44 -30.35 -6.36
CA THR A 393 -12.11 -29.09 -6.77
C THR A 393 -12.82 -29.24 -8.10
N ARG A 394 -12.29 -30.03 -9.04
CA ARG A 394 -13.03 -30.42 -10.27
C ARG A 394 -14.27 -31.26 -9.99
N THR A 395 -14.24 -32.18 -9.02
CA THR A 395 -15.42 -33.00 -8.68
C THR A 395 -16.42 -32.28 -7.78
N ARG A 396 -16.00 -31.32 -6.94
CA ARG A 396 -16.92 -30.47 -6.16
C ARG A 396 -17.70 -29.49 -7.02
N ASN A 397 -17.14 -29.00 -8.12
CA ASN A 397 -17.87 -28.14 -9.06
C ASN A 397 -18.93 -28.92 -9.89
N ILE A 398 -19.01 -30.25 -9.76
CA ILE A 398 -20.00 -31.10 -10.45
C ILE A 398 -21.19 -31.43 -9.52
N LEU A 399 -21.17 -31.03 -8.25
CA LEU A 399 -22.18 -31.40 -7.26
C LEU A 399 -22.72 -30.18 -6.49
N THR A 400 -23.39 -29.26 -7.18
CA THR A 400 -24.26 -28.23 -6.58
C THR A 400 -25.54 -28.04 -7.41
N ASP A 401 -26.63 -27.72 -6.70
CA ASP A 401 -28.08 -27.69 -7.05
C ASP A 401 -28.48 -27.30 -8.50
N PRO A 402 -29.52 -27.90 -9.12
CA PRO A 402 -29.83 -27.77 -10.55
C PRO A 402 -30.79 -26.63 -10.95
N THR A 403 -30.97 -25.55 -10.17
CA THR A 403 -32.08 -24.59 -10.42
C THR A 403 -31.71 -23.23 -11.03
N LEU A 404 -30.45 -22.97 -11.38
CA LEU A 404 -30.07 -21.97 -12.40
C LEU A 404 -28.78 -22.45 -13.05
N SER A 405 -28.70 -22.46 -14.37
CA SER A 405 -27.49 -22.86 -15.11
C SER A 405 -26.35 -21.87 -14.85
N SER A 406 -25.60 -22.05 -13.76
CA SER A 406 -24.44 -21.23 -13.38
C SER A 406 -23.22 -21.67 -14.21
N VAL A 407 -23.05 -21.07 -15.38
CA VAL A 407 -21.89 -21.37 -16.23
C VAL A 407 -20.80 -20.34 -15.93
N PRO A 408 -19.60 -20.74 -15.48
CA PRO A 408 -18.46 -19.82 -15.38
C PRO A 408 -17.94 -19.46 -16.79
N PRO A 409 -17.31 -18.29 -16.98
CA PRO A 409 -16.77 -17.94 -18.29
C PRO A 409 -15.68 -18.94 -18.73
N PRO A 410 -15.47 -19.14 -20.05
CA PRO A 410 -14.46 -20.05 -20.56
C PRO A 410 -13.07 -19.72 -20.01
N GLU A 411 -12.38 -20.68 -19.40
CA GLU A 411 -11.02 -20.47 -18.88
C GLU A 411 -9.97 -20.85 -19.93
N VAL A 412 -8.95 -20.00 -20.08
CA VAL A 412 -7.80 -20.27 -20.95
C VAL A 412 -7.09 -21.55 -20.50
N ALA A 413 -6.67 -22.37 -21.46
CA ALA A 413 -5.93 -23.59 -21.16
C ALA A 413 -4.44 -23.33 -20.89
N GLY A 414 -3.81 -24.18 -20.09
CA GLY A 414 -2.35 -24.16 -19.86
C GLY A 414 -1.89 -23.24 -18.73
N ALA A 415 -2.76 -22.96 -17.75
CA ALA A 415 -2.36 -22.33 -16.49
C ALA A 415 -1.34 -23.20 -15.73
N TRP A 416 -0.24 -22.61 -15.33
CA TRP A 416 0.75 -23.26 -14.45
C TRP A 416 0.34 -23.12 -12.98
N PRO A 417 0.75 -24.06 -12.11
CA PRO A 417 0.55 -23.91 -10.67
C PRO A 417 1.14 -22.60 -10.17
N ILE A 418 0.38 -21.83 -9.38
CA ILE A 418 0.76 -20.55 -8.74
C ILE A 418 0.97 -19.38 -9.72
N VAL A 419 1.66 -19.61 -10.82
CA VAL A 419 2.05 -18.59 -11.81
C VAL A 419 0.94 -18.33 -12.85
N GLY A 420 -0.07 -19.21 -12.92
CA GLY A 420 -1.22 -19.03 -13.80
C GLY A 420 -0.79 -18.98 -15.26
N HIS A 421 -1.28 -18.00 -16.01
CA HIS A 421 -1.04 -17.86 -17.44
C HIS A 421 0.14 -16.94 -17.78
N LEU A 422 0.92 -16.46 -16.80
CA LEU A 422 2.02 -15.52 -17.09
C LEU A 422 2.98 -15.99 -18.19
N PRO A 423 3.39 -17.27 -18.31
CA PRO A 423 4.29 -17.69 -19.39
C PRO A 423 3.70 -17.48 -20.79
N GLN A 424 2.36 -17.43 -20.92
CA GLN A 424 1.66 -17.16 -22.17
C GLN A 424 1.42 -15.66 -22.39
N LEU A 425 1.48 -14.85 -21.33
CA LEU A 425 1.18 -13.42 -21.33
C LEU A 425 2.45 -12.56 -21.39
N VAL A 426 3.59 -13.11 -20.94
CA VAL A 426 4.88 -12.43 -20.96
C VAL A 426 5.59 -12.73 -22.27
N GLY A 427 5.84 -11.68 -23.07
CA GLY A 427 6.54 -11.81 -24.34
C GLY A 427 6.76 -10.46 -25.02
N PRO A 428 7.41 -10.45 -26.20
CA PRO A 428 7.66 -9.24 -26.96
C PRO A 428 6.39 -8.64 -27.59
N LYS A 429 5.32 -9.44 -27.71
CA LYS A 429 4.03 -8.99 -28.24
C LYS A 429 3.27 -8.21 -27.14
N PRO A 430 2.70 -7.02 -27.44
CA PRO A 430 1.91 -6.27 -26.46
C PRO A 430 0.75 -7.09 -25.90
N LEU A 431 0.49 -6.95 -24.60
CA LEU A 431 -0.52 -7.73 -23.87
C LEU A 431 -1.92 -7.62 -24.50
N CYS A 432 -2.34 -6.43 -24.94
CA CYS A 432 -3.62 -6.23 -25.62
C CYS A 432 -3.79 -7.08 -26.87
N LYS A 433 -2.70 -7.30 -27.63
CA LYS A 433 -2.72 -8.15 -28.82
C LYS A 433 -2.71 -9.63 -28.45
N ILE A 434 -1.97 -10.03 -27.40
CA ILE A 434 -2.00 -11.41 -26.90
C ILE A 434 -3.41 -11.78 -26.46
N LEU A 435 -4.04 -10.94 -25.63
CA LEU A 435 -5.42 -11.12 -25.19
C LEU A 435 -6.41 -11.03 -26.37
N GLY A 436 -6.08 -10.26 -27.42
CA GLY A 436 -6.85 -10.20 -28.66
C GLY A 436 -6.85 -11.53 -29.43
N ASP A 437 -5.68 -12.18 -29.56
CA ASP A 437 -5.57 -13.51 -30.16
C ASP A 437 -6.29 -14.57 -29.30
N MET A 438 -6.21 -14.44 -27.97
CA MET A 438 -6.95 -15.33 -27.07
C MET A 438 -8.46 -15.15 -27.23
N SER A 439 -8.93 -13.92 -27.43
CA SER A 439 -10.34 -13.66 -27.73
C SER A 439 -10.82 -14.36 -29.00
N ASP A 440 -9.98 -14.43 -30.04
CA ASP A 440 -10.32 -15.18 -31.27
C ASP A 440 -10.49 -16.69 -31.01
N LYS A 441 -9.81 -17.23 -29.99
CA LYS A 441 -9.83 -18.66 -29.66
C LYS A 441 -10.90 -19.05 -28.65
N TYR A 442 -11.10 -18.24 -27.61
CA TYR A 442 -11.96 -18.56 -26.47
C TYR A 442 -13.29 -17.80 -26.48
N GLY A 443 -13.46 -16.84 -27.39
CA GLY A 443 -14.65 -15.99 -27.50
C GLY A 443 -14.41 -14.57 -26.97
N SER A 444 -15.45 -13.73 -27.04
CA SER A 444 -15.37 -12.33 -26.62
C SER A 444 -15.31 -12.13 -25.10
N ILE A 445 -15.52 -13.20 -24.33
CA ILE A 445 -15.40 -13.25 -22.86
C ILE A 445 -14.70 -14.52 -22.43
N PHE A 446 -13.66 -14.37 -21.61
CA PHE A 446 -12.91 -15.52 -21.08
C PHE A 446 -12.15 -15.16 -19.80
N MET A 447 -11.80 -16.19 -19.03
CA MET A 447 -10.99 -16.09 -17.82
C MET A 447 -9.52 -16.39 -18.12
N VAL A 448 -8.64 -15.50 -17.66
CA VAL A 448 -7.20 -15.70 -17.63
C VAL A 448 -6.70 -15.49 -16.20
N ARG A 449 -5.50 -15.99 -15.88
CA ARG A 449 -4.93 -15.89 -14.52
C ARG A 449 -3.61 -15.16 -14.55
N PHE A 450 -3.56 -13.97 -13.96
CA PHE A 450 -2.32 -13.26 -13.70
C PHE A 450 -1.78 -13.76 -12.37
N GLY A 451 -0.94 -14.81 -12.42
CA GLY A 451 -0.47 -15.49 -11.21
C GLY A 451 -1.62 -16.14 -10.46
N MET A 452 -1.84 -15.66 -9.25
CA MET A 452 -2.90 -16.16 -8.37
C MET A 452 -4.27 -15.52 -8.65
N TYR A 453 -4.30 -14.36 -9.32
CA TYR A 453 -5.53 -13.59 -9.49
C TYR A 453 -6.31 -14.01 -10.75
N PRO A 454 -7.60 -14.39 -10.60
CA PRO A 454 -8.47 -14.57 -11.75
C PRO A 454 -8.78 -13.22 -12.39
N THR A 455 -8.78 -13.17 -13.72
CA THR A 455 -9.04 -11.96 -14.48
C THR A 455 -9.96 -12.28 -15.65
N LEU A 456 -11.12 -11.63 -15.67
CA LEU A 456 -12.06 -11.65 -16.76
C LEU A 456 -11.58 -10.69 -17.87
N VAL A 457 -11.54 -11.17 -19.10
CA VAL A 457 -11.23 -10.36 -20.28
C VAL A 457 -12.47 -10.24 -21.13
N VAL A 458 -12.87 -8.99 -21.42
CA VAL A 458 -14.02 -8.67 -22.27
C VAL A 458 -13.53 -7.93 -23.51
N SER A 459 -13.97 -8.37 -24.69
CA SER A 459 -13.50 -7.87 -25.99
C SER A 459 -14.62 -7.52 -26.97
N SER A 460 -15.88 -7.50 -26.54
CA SER A 460 -17.02 -7.10 -27.39
C SER A 460 -17.80 -5.91 -26.81
N TRP A 461 -18.40 -5.13 -27.69
CA TRP A 461 -19.16 -3.93 -27.33
C TRP A 461 -20.45 -4.26 -26.57
N GLU A 462 -21.09 -5.40 -26.88
CA GLU A 462 -22.32 -5.84 -26.20
C GLU A 462 -22.08 -6.10 -24.72
N LEU A 463 -20.96 -6.76 -24.41
CA LEU A 463 -20.55 -7.07 -23.05
C LEU A 463 -19.96 -5.85 -22.33
N SER A 464 -19.25 -4.99 -23.06
CA SER A 464 -18.83 -3.69 -22.52
C SER A 464 -20.02 -2.86 -22.06
N ARG A 465 -21.09 -2.78 -22.88
CA ARG A 465 -22.35 -2.15 -22.51
C ARG A 465 -22.93 -2.76 -21.24
N GLU A 466 -23.04 -4.08 -21.17
CA GLU A 466 -23.58 -4.77 -19.99
C GLU A 466 -22.76 -4.45 -18.72
N CYS A 467 -21.43 -4.49 -18.81
CA CYS A 467 -20.55 -4.17 -17.70
C CYS A 467 -20.68 -2.72 -17.20
N PHE A 468 -20.79 -1.75 -18.11
CA PHE A 468 -20.81 -0.32 -17.76
C PHE A 468 -22.21 0.29 -17.64
N THR A 469 -23.26 -0.54 -17.75
CA THR A 469 -24.65 -0.11 -17.51
C THR A 469 -25.33 -0.96 -16.46
N THR A 470 -25.42 -2.27 -16.67
CA THR A 470 -26.15 -3.18 -15.79
C THR A 470 -25.33 -3.52 -14.55
N ASN A 471 -24.01 -3.69 -14.72
CA ASN A 471 -23.09 -4.07 -13.65
C ASN A 471 -22.13 -2.93 -13.26
N ASP A 472 -22.45 -1.68 -13.62
CA ASP A 472 -21.54 -0.53 -13.52
C ASP A 472 -21.01 -0.32 -12.09
N ARG A 473 -21.89 -0.42 -11.10
CA ARG A 473 -21.57 -0.29 -9.68
C ARG A 473 -20.75 -1.46 -9.16
N CYS A 474 -21.12 -2.69 -9.53
CA CYS A 474 -20.41 -3.90 -9.11
C CYS A 474 -18.97 -3.91 -9.65
N LEU A 475 -18.77 -3.41 -10.87
CA LEU A 475 -17.48 -3.40 -11.54
C LEU A 475 -16.74 -2.06 -11.35
N ALA A 476 -17.25 -1.13 -10.55
CA ALA A 476 -16.63 0.20 -10.40
C ALA A 476 -15.31 0.18 -9.63
N ASN A 477 -14.98 -0.89 -8.91
CA ASN A 477 -13.81 -0.95 -8.05
C ASN A 477 -12.50 -1.11 -8.84
N ARG A 478 -11.37 -0.83 -8.19
CA ARG A 478 -10.02 -0.98 -8.74
C ARG A 478 -9.27 -2.08 -8.01
N PRO A 479 -8.60 -2.99 -8.73
CA PRO A 479 -7.82 -4.05 -8.10
C PRO A 479 -6.60 -3.47 -7.38
N PRO A 480 -6.17 -4.05 -6.25
CA PRO A 480 -5.00 -3.59 -5.52
C PRO A 480 -3.73 -3.83 -6.34
N SER A 481 -2.85 -2.82 -6.42
CA SER A 481 -1.56 -2.91 -7.11
C SER A 481 -0.45 -2.22 -6.33
N ALA A 482 0.80 -2.61 -6.57
CA ALA A 482 1.97 -1.95 -6.00
C ALA A 482 2.03 -0.48 -6.44
N ALA A 483 1.71 -0.20 -7.71
CA ALA A 483 1.59 1.17 -8.22
C ALA A 483 0.54 1.96 -7.42
N GLY A 484 -0.68 1.43 -7.28
CA GLY A 484 -1.72 2.05 -6.47
C GLY A 484 -1.32 2.23 -5.00
N LYS A 485 -0.49 1.36 -4.44
CA LYS A 485 -0.06 1.46 -3.03
C LYS A 485 1.11 2.43 -2.79
N TYR A 486 2.08 2.47 -3.70
CA TYR A 486 3.34 3.17 -3.49
C TYR A 486 3.46 4.48 -4.30
N LEU A 487 2.64 4.66 -5.34
CA LEU A 487 2.56 5.89 -6.13
C LEU A 487 1.33 6.74 -5.80
N SER A 488 0.21 6.13 -5.39
CA SER A 488 -1.01 6.86 -5.04
C SER A 488 -1.02 7.25 -3.57
N TYR A 489 -0.68 8.51 -3.27
CA TYR A 489 -0.85 9.07 -1.92
C TYR A 489 -2.24 9.72 -1.69
N ALA A 490 -3.12 9.69 -2.71
CA ALA A 490 -4.56 10.02 -2.71
C ALA A 490 -5.12 10.12 -4.16
N LEU A 491 -4.40 9.61 -5.17
CA LEU A 491 -4.80 9.69 -6.58
C LEU A 491 -6.05 8.85 -6.81
N PHE A 492 -7.17 9.51 -7.12
CA PHE A 492 -8.47 8.87 -7.26
C PHE A 492 -8.57 7.96 -8.50
N CYS A 493 -7.64 8.06 -9.47
CA CYS A 493 -7.58 7.09 -10.59
C CYS A 493 -7.25 5.66 -10.13
N PHE A 494 -6.52 5.51 -9.02
CA PHE A 494 -6.15 4.23 -8.43
C PHE A 494 -6.95 3.90 -7.16
N SER A 495 -7.80 4.82 -6.69
CA SER A 495 -8.62 4.60 -5.51
C SER A 495 -9.77 3.63 -5.80
N SER A 496 -10.04 2.77 -4.82
CA SER A 496 -11.23 1.93 -4.80
C SER A 496 -12.51 2.76 -4.84
N TYR A 497 -13.56 2.20 -5.43
CA TYR A 497 -14.85 2.86 -5.47
C TYR A 497 -15.41 3.02 -4.05
N GLY A 498 -15.81 4.23 -3.68
CA GLY A 498 -16.24 4.54 -2.32
C GLY A 498 -16.64 6.01 -2.13
N PRO A 499 -16.94 6.44 -0.89
CA PRO A 499 -17.28 7.84 -0.58
C PRO A 499 -16.21 8.83 -1.07
N TYR A 500 -14.94 8.57 -0.78
CA TYR A 500 -13.81 9.41 -1.22
C TYR A 500 -13.81 9.62 -2.74
N TRP A 501 -13.80 8.52 -3.50
CA TRP A 501 -13.76 8.58 -4.97
C TRP A 501 -14.96 9.33 -5.56
N ARG A 502 -16.16 9.15 -4.99
CA ARG A 502 -17.38 9.82 -5.46
C ARG A 502 -17.32 11.32 -5.24
N GLU A 503 -16.92 11.75 -4.05
CA GLU A 503 -16.83 13.19 -3.72
C GLU A 503 -15.73 13.88 -4.54
N ILE A 504 -14.53 13.32 -4.64
CA ILE A 504 -13.46 13.97 -5.42
C ILE A 504 -13.77 14.00 -6.93
N ARG A 505 -14.39 12.95 -7.47
CA ARG A 505 -14.87 12.94 -8.86
C ARG A 505 -15.94 14.00 -9.10
N LYS A 506 -16.86 14.18 -8.14
CA LYS A 506 -17.88 15.24 -8.18
C LYS A 506 -17.26 16.62 -8.14
N ILE A 507 -16.31 16.88 -7.24
CA ILE A 507 -15.58 18.16 -7.14
C ILE A 507 -14.86 18.47 -8.46
N CYS A 508 -14.09 17.51 -8.99
CA CYS A 508 -13.39 17.69 -10.27
C CYS A 508 -14.36 18.03 -11.40
N THR A 509 -15.49 17.34 -11.49
CA THR A 509 -16.48 17.54 -12.56
C THR A 509 -17.18 18.90 -12.44
N LEU A 510 -17.59 19.29 -11.23
CA LEU A 510 -18.37 20.50 -11.00
C LEU A 510 -17.52 21.78 -10.98
N HIS A 511 -16.30 21.73 -10.44
CA HIS A 511 -15.49 22.92 -10.20
C HIS A 511 -14.35 23.08 -11.21
N LEU A 512 -13.69 21.98 -11.61
CA LEU A 512 -12.51 22.03 -12.48
C LEU A 512 -12.85 21.84 -13.96
N LEU A 513 -13.63 20.80 -14.27
CA LEU A 513 -13.97 20.39 -15.64
C LEU A 513 -15.35 20.90 -16.10
N SER A 514 -15.91 21.89 -15.41
CA SER A 514 -17.19 22.49 -15.81
C SER A 514 -17.03 23.31 -17.09
N HIS A 515 -18.10 23.40 -17.87
CA HIS A 515 -18.11 24.18 -19.10
C HIS A 515 -17.65 25.62 -18.88
N ARG A 516 -18.12 26.27 -17.81
CA ARG A 516 -17.72 27.63 -17.43
C ARG A 516 -16.21 27.72 -17.19
N ARG A 517 -15.63 26.78 -16.44
CA ARG A 517 -14.21 26.79 -16.10
C ARG A 517 -13.33 26.56 -17.33
N LEU A 518 -13.70 25.60 -18.17
CA LEU A 518 -12.98 25.33 -19.43
C LEU A 518 -13.03 26.53 -20.38
N GLN A 519 -14.16 27.25 -20.44
CA GLN A 519 -14.27 28.48 -21.25
C GLN A 519 -13.38 29.61 -20.74
N LEU A 520 -13.17 29.75 -19.41
CA LEU A 520 -12.24 30.73 -18.86
C LEU A 520 -10.79 30.42 -19.21
N LEU A 521 -10.41 29.13 -19.18
CA LEU A 521 -9.02 28.69 -19.40
C LEU A 521 -8.69 28.36 -20.86
N LYS A 522 -9.64 28.44 -21.79
CA LYS A 522 -9.43 28.05 -23.18
C LYS A 522 -8.29 28.78 -23.89
N HIS A 523 -7.98 30.00 -23.46
CA HIS A 523 -6.89 30.79 -24.01
C HIS A 523 -5.51 30.13 -23.79
N VAL A 524 -5.37 29.30 -22.75
CA VAL A 524 -4.10 28.66 -22.38
C VAL A 524 -3.62 27.69 -23.47
N PRO A 525 -4.37 26.64 -23.88
CA PRO A 525 -3.97 25.78 -25.00
C PRO A 525 -3.64 26.55 -26.29
N TYR A 526 -4.43 27.55 -26.67
CA TYR A 526 -4.16 28.35 -27.87
C TYR A 526 -2.85 29.13 -27.77
N SER A 527 -2.53 29.68 -26.61
CA SER A 527 -1.26 30.38 -26.38
C SER A 527 -0.07 29.43 -26.50
N GLU A 528 -0.18 28.19 -26.00
CA GLU A 528 0.89 27.20 -26.11
C GLU A 528 1.07 26.67 -27.54
N ILE A 529 -0.02 26.51 -28.30
CA ILE A 529 0.04 26.20 -29.73
C ILE A 529 0.77 27.32 -30.49
N ASP A 530 0.49 28.59 -30.19
CA ASP A 530 1.19 29.72 -30.82
C ASP A 530 2.68 29.71 -30.48
N ASN A 531 3.04 29.47 -29.22
CA ASN A 531 4.42 29.35 -28.77
C ASN A 531 5.15 28.22 -29.49
N CYS A 532 4.50 27.06 -29.64
CA CYS A 532 5.00 25.91 -30.37
C CYS A 532 5.30 26.23 -31.85
N ILE A 533 4.36 26.89 -32.54
CA ILE A 533 4.54 27.31 -33.93
C ILE A 533 5.68 28.32 -34.07
N ARG A 534 5.75 29.32 -33.17
CA ARG A 534 6.85 30.31 -33.17
C ARG A 534 8.20 29.64 -32.94
N ARG A 535 8.28 28.60 -32.11
CA ARG A 535 9.51 27.84 -31.88
C ARG A 535 9.94 27.08 -33.12
N LEU A 536 9.02 26.39 -33.80
CA LEU A 536 9.29 25.74 -35.09
C LEU A 536 9.82 26.75 -36.13
N HIS A 537 9.18 27.91 -36.24
CA HIS A 537 9.60 28.96 -37.15
C HIS A 537 11.00 29.51 -36.80
N ARG A 538 11.29 29.77 -35.51
CA ARG A 538 12.61 30.23 -35.07
C ARG A 538 13.70 29.20 -35.34
N HIS A 539 13.43 27.93 -35.05
CA HIS A 539 14.35 26.83 -35.33
C HIS A 539 14.64 26.73 -36.83
N TRP A 540 13.62 26.96 -37.66
CA TRP A 540 13.80 27.08 -39.10
C TRP A 540 14.66 28.28 -39.52
N MET A 541 14.42 29.46 -38.92
CA MET A 541 15.16 30.69 -39.22
C MET A 541 16.65 30.62 -38.84
N LYS A 542 17.00 30.04 -37.68
CA LYS A 542 18.39 29.93 -37.16
C LYS A 542 19.31 29.02 -38.03
N THR A 543 18.78 28.33 -39.04
CA THR A 543 19.57 27.41 -39.88
C THR A 543 20.46 28.16 -40.90
N PRO A 544 21.76 27.82 -41.06
CA PRO A 544 22.72 28.57 -41.88
C PRO A 544 22.34 28.71 -43.36
N ASN A 545 22.65 29.88 -43.96
CA ASN A 545 22.29 30.23 -45.34
C ASN A 545 22.92 29.34 -46.44
N GLN A 546 24.01 28.62 -46.17
CA GLN A 546 24.62 27.69 -47.16
C GLN A 546 23.70 26.52 -47.53
N MET A 547 22.78 26.12 -46.65
CA MET A 547 21.74 25.11 -46.94
C MET A 547 20.53 25.66 -47.70
N LYS A 548 20.37 26.99 -47.80
CA LYS A 548 19.22 27.64 -48.46
C LYS A 548 19.43 27.87 -49.97
N GLN A 549 20.66 27.70 -50.47
CA GLN A 549 21.05 28.01 -51.87
C GLN A 549 21.18 26.80 -52.80
N SER A 550 21.23 25.56 -52.31
CA SER A 550 21.24 24.37 -53.17
C SER A 550 19.81 23.92 -53.50
N ARG A 551 19.36 24.22 -54.73
CA ARG A 551 18.03 23.86 -55.27
C ARG A 551 17.75 22.34 -55.37
N ALA A 552 18.71 21.47 -55.06
CA ALA A 552 18.59 20.02 -55.25
C ALA A 552 18.23 19.22 -53.98
N ALA A 553 18.19 19.86 -52.81
CA ALA A 553 17.65 19.30 -51.57
C ALA A 553 17.23 20.46 -50.67
N ALA A 554 15.97 20.92 -50.80
CA ALA A 554 15.42 21.93 -49.90
C ALA A 554 15.61 21.45 -48.45
N ALA A 555 16.51 22.11 -47.73
CA ALA A 555 17.07 21.64 -46.46
C ALA A 555 15.98 21.33 -45.42
N SER A 556 15.61 20.05 -45.31
CA SER A 556 14.61 19.58 -44.36
C SER A 556 15.23 19.54 -42.97
N ILE A 557 14.87 20.50 -42.13
CA ILE A 557 15.21 20.45 -40.72
C ILE A 557 14.39 19.33 -40.09
N LYS A 558 15.07 18.35 -39.50
CA LYS A 558 14.43 17.29 -38.75
C LYS A 558 14.13 17.82 -37.35
N VAL A 559 12.88 17.69 -36.93
CA VAL A 559 12.40 18.06 -35.60
C VAL A 559 11.81 16.81 -34.96
N ASP A 560 12.16 16.54 -33.71
CA ASP A 560 11.44 15.54 -32.93
C ASP A 560 10.09 16.11 -32.50
N MET A 561 9.06 15.76 -33.27
CA MET A 561 7.70 16.22 -33.02
C MET A 561 7.11 15.62 -31.74
N SER A 562 7.56 14.44 -31.31
CA SER A 562 7.09 13.83 -30.06
C SER A 562 7.54 14.65 -28.86
N GLN A 563 8.81 15.09 -28.86
CA GLN A 563 9.33 15.97 -27.83
C GLN A 563 8.60 17.32 -27.82
N LEU A 564 8.45 17.95 -29.00
CA LEU A 564 7.81 19.26 -29.13
C LEU A 564 6.34 19.25 -28.66
N ILE A 565 5.58 18.24 -29.09
CA ILE A 565 4.18 18.06 -28.69
C ILE A 565 4.10 17.75 -27.19
N GLY A 566 4.98 16.91 -26.66
CA GLY A 566 5.05 16.59 -25.23
C GLY A 566 5.26 17.83 -24.37
N GLU A 567 6.28 18.62 -24.68
CA GLU A 567 6.58 19.87 -23.97
C GLU A 567 5.43 20.88 -24.05
N SER A 568 4.83 21.05 -25.24
CA SER A 568 3.72 21.99 -25.45
C SER A 568 2.47 21.58 -24.67
N THR A 569 2.15 20.28 -24.68
CA THR A 569 1.00 19.73 -23.95
C THR A 569 1.21 19.83 -22.45
N MET A 570 2.41 19.49 -21.96
CA MET A 570 2.76 19.60 -20.54
C MET A 570 2.65 21.04 -20.05
N ASN A 571 3.17 22.02 -20.80
CA ASN A 571 3.04 23.43 -20.45
C ASN A 571 1.57 23.89 -20.42
N ALA A 572 0.75 23.47 -21.38
CA ALA A 572 -0.66 23.82 -21.40
C ALA A 572 -1.39 23.29 -20.16
N VAL A 573 -1.13 22.03 -19.80
CA VAL A 573 -1.72 21.39 -18.62
C VAL A 573 -1.21 22.02 -17.32
N LEU A 574 0.10 22.27 -17.19
CA LEU A 574 0.66 22.94 -16.02
C LEU A 574 0.07 24.34 -15.83
N LYS A 575 -0.13 25.11 -16.90
CA LYS A 575 -0.77 26.42 -16.81
C LYS A 575 -2.23 26.33 -16.37
N ILE A 576 -2.97 25.32 -16.85
CA ILE A 576 -4.36 25.09 -16.44
C ILE A 576 -4.45 24.68 -14.97
N VAL A 577 -3.53 23.83 -14.50
CA VAL A 577 -3.63 23.19 -13.19
C VAL A 577 -2.99 24.03 -12.08
N ILE A 578 -1.82 24.62 -12.32
CA ILE A 578 -1.00 25.33 -11.31
C ILE A 578 -0.59 26.74 -11.75
N GLY A 579 -1.14 27.27 -12.84
CA GLY A 579 -0.83 28.62 -13.32
C GLY A 579 0.59 28.83 -13.86
N LYS A 580 1.39 27.76 -14.03
CA LYS A 580 2.82 27.84 -14.37
C LYS A 580 3.19 27.17 -15.70
N SER A 581 4.25 27.68 -16.32
CA SER A 581 4.95 27.05 -17.45
C SER A 581 6.35 26.68 -16.99
N LEU A 582 6.77 25.43 -17.13
CA LEU A 582 8.07 24.96 -16.62
C LEU A 582 9.03 24.53 -17.74
N LEU A 583 8.54 24.11 -18.90
CA LEU A 583 9.38 23.68 -20.02
C LEU A 583 9.58 24.85 -20.99
N LEU A 584 10.63 25.63 -20.72
CA LEU A 584 11.35 26.52 -21.63
C LEU A 584 10.61 27.71 -22.28
N LYS A 585 10.98 28.91 -21.82
CA LYS A 585 11.06 30.13 -22.65
C LYS A 585 12.47 30.20 -23.25
N ASP A 586 12.64 29.82 -24.51
CA ASP A 586 13.91 30.07 -25.23
C ASP A 586 14.01 31.54 -25.65
N ASP A 587 15.11 32.17 -25.20
CA ASP A 587 15.83 33.38 -25.65
C ASP A 587 15.00 34.62 -26.00
N ASP A 588 15.12 35.70 -25.20
CA ASP A 588 15.15 37.10 -25.71
C ASP A 588 15.18 38.18 -24.58
N ASN A 589 15.08 37.84 -23.28
CA ASN A 589 15.30 38.84 -22.23
C ASN A 589 16.77 38.86 -21.78
N GLU A 590 17.61 39.61 -22.50
CA GLU A 590 18.99 39.98 -22.09
C GLU A 590 19.05 40.75 -20.74
N ASN A 591 17.91 41.01 -20.10
CA ASN A 591 17.80 41.82 -18.89
C ASN A 591 17.67 41.04 -17.57
N TYR A 592 17.73 39.71 -17.57
CA TYR A 592 17.75 38.91 -16.33
C TYR A 592 19.05 38.10 -16.19
N PRO A 593 19.64 38.02 -14.99
CA PRO A 593 20.90 37.30 -14.78
C PRO A 593 20.77 35.83 -15.21
N ASN A 594 21.73 35.35 -16.02
CA ASN A 594 21.80 33.98 -16.58
C ASN A 594 21.64 32.84 -15.54
N ASP A 595 21.83 33.10 -14.26
CA ASP A 595 21.78 32.10 -13.18
C ASP A 595 20.33 31.70 -12.79
N TYR A 596 19.36 32.60 -12.90
CA TYR A 596 17.94 32.31 -12.58
C TYR A 596 17.27 31.46 -13.69
N HIS A 597 17.58 31.73 -14.96
CA HIS A 597 16.98 31.05 -16.11
C HIS A 597 17.37 29.56 -16.23
N ASN A 598 18.57 29.22 -15.78
CA ASN A 598 19.07 27.85 -15.85
C ASN A 598 18.38 26.92 -14.82
N LYS A 599 17.93 27.49 -13.69
CA LYS A 599 17.33 26.74 -12.58
C LYS A 599 15.88 26.32 -12.83
N ASP A 600 15.04 27.22 -13.34
CA ASP A 600 13.62 26.93 -13.61
C ASP A 600 13.45 25.96 -14.78
N THR A 601 14.31 26.10 -15.80
CA THR A 601 14.39 25.17 -16.94
C THR A 601 14.79 23.76 -16.49
N ALA A 602 15.81 23.67 -15.64
CA ALA A 602 16.24 22.39 -15.07
C ALA A 602 15.16 21.76 -14.17
N GLU A 603 14.40 22.57 -13.43
CA GLU A 603 13.28 22.12 -12.62
C GLU A 603 12.14 21.56 -13.48
N GLY A 604 11.79 22.22 -14.58
CA GLY A 604 10.79 21.75 -15.53
C GLY A 604 11.19 20.47 -16.24
N GLN A 605 12.44 20.37 -16.69
CA GLN A 605 12.96 19.16 -17.31
C GLN A 605 12.95 17.99 -16.32
N LYS A 606 13.41 18.23 -15.08
CA LYS A 606 13.37 17.23 -14.01
C LYS A 606 11.94 16.76 -13.73
N LEU A 607 10.97 17.68 -13.68
CA LEU A 607 9.56 17.33 -13.52
C LEU A 607 9.06 16.43 -14.65
N HIS A 608 9.35 16.77 -15.90
CA HIS A 608 8.96 15.97 -17.05
C HIS A 608 9.57 14.56 -17.00
N GLU A 609 10.84 14.46 -16.60
CA GLU A 609 11.53 13.19 -16.36
C GLU A 609 10.85 12.38 -15.24
N THR A 610 10.54 13.00 -14.10
CA THR A 610 9.83 12.35 -12.98
C THR A 610 8.41 11.90 -13.38
N ILE A 611 7.68 12.68 -14.20
CA ILE A 611 6.35 12.31 -14.73
C ILE A 611 6.47 11.11 -15.67
N THR A 612 7.44 11.14 -16.57
CA THR A 612 7.72 10.02 -17.48
C THR A 612 8.06 8.75 -16.69
N GLU A 613 8.86 8.87 -15.62
CA GLU A 613 9.21 7.76 -14.74
C GLU A 613 7.99 7.24 -13.98
N PHE A 614 7.13 8.13 -13.46
CA PHE A 614 5.85 7.78 -12.84
C PHE A 614 4.97 6.98 -13.80
N THR A 615 4.73 7.50 -15.01
CA THR A 615 3.88 6.84 -16.02
C THR A 615 4.41 5.46 -16.36
N LYS A 616 5.73 5.31 -16.54
CA LYS A 616 6.37 4.00 -16.77
C LYS A 616 6.09 3.03 -15.62
N LEU A 617 6.32 3.45 -14.37
CA LEU A 617 6.15 2.59 -13.20
C LEU A 617 4.69 2.16 -12.98
N THR A 618 3.71 2.98 -13.34
CA THR A 618 2.30 2.57 -13.26
C THR A 618 1.97 1.39 -14.17
N GLY A 619 2.70 1.22 -15.28
CA GLY A 619 2.52 0.12 -16.23
C GLY A 619 3.44 -1.09 -16.02
N VAL A 620 4.38 -1.03 -15.06
CA VAL A 620 5.31 -2.14 -14.80
C VAL A 620 4.59 -3.27 -14.05
N SER A 621 4.76 -4.49 -14.55
CA SER A 621 4.29 -5.69 -13.85
C SER A 621 5.20 -6.00 -12.65
N VAL A 622 4.75 -5.67 -11.43
CA VAL A 622 5.49 -6.00 -10.20
C VAL A 622 5.15 -7.41 -9.77
N ALA A 623 6.16 -8.20 -9.40
CA ALA A 623 5.96 -9.60 -9.04
C ALA A 623 4.97 -9.79 -7.85
N SER A 624 4.86 -8.81 -6.95
CA SER A 624 3.88 -8.83 -5.85
C SER A 624 2.43 -8.69 -6.27
N ASP A 625 2.18 -8.05 -7.41
CA ASP A 625 0.82 -7.82 -7.94
C ASP A 625 0.26 -9.10 -8.56
N VAL A 626 1.14 -10.09 -8.76
CA VAL A 626 0.83 -11.38 -9.35
C VAL A 626 0.96 -12.50 -8.32
N LEU A 627 1.92 -12.38 -7.40
CA LEU A 627 2.24 -13.32 -6.34
C LEU A 627 2.29 -12.59 -4.98
N PRO A 628 1.17 -12.47 -4.26
CA PRO A 628 1.11 -11.65 -3.05
C PRO A 628 2.07 -12.09 -1.92
N PHE A 629 2.47 -13.37 -1.86
CA PHE A 629 3.36 -13.89 -0.83
C PHE A 629 4.82 -13.39 -0.95
N ILE A 630 5.28 -12.99 -2.14
CA ILE A 630 6.56 -12.29 -2.32
C ILE A 630 6.43 -10.77 -2.11
N GLY A 631 5.27 -10.29 -1.67
CA GLY A 631 4.97 -8.87 -1.45
C GLY A 631 5.96 -8.11 -0.57
N ARG A 632 6.66 -8.78 0.36
CA ARG A 632 7.70 -8.16 1.20
C ARG A 632 9.05 -8.00 0.51
N LEU A 633 9.30 -8.77 -0.54
CA LEU A 633 10.55 -8.74 -1.29
C LEU A 633 10.38 -7.75 -2.45
N ASP A 634 11.30 -6.81 -2.56
CA ASP A 634 11.40 -5.89 -3.70
C ASP A 634 12.40 -6.47 -4.70
N ILE A 635 12.06 -7.65 -5.25
CA ILE A 635 12.97 -8.52 -6.03
C ILE A 635 13.52 -7.78 -7.25
N ASP A 636 12.67 -6.95 -7.87
CA ASP A 636 12.91 -6.16 -9.06
C ASP A 636 13.29 -4.70 -8.76
N GLY A 637 13.30 -4.29 -7.47
CA GLY A 637 13.61 -2.92 -7.06
C GLY A 637 12.52 -1.87 -7.38
N ASN A 638 11.42 -2.31 -7.98
CA ASN A 638 10.37 -1.41 -8.48
C ASN A 638 9.61 -0.71 -7.35
N LYS A 639 9.43 -1.34 -6.18
CA LYS A 639 8.73 -0.71 -5.04
C LYS A 639 9.56 0.41 -4.42
N LYS A 640 10.86 0.19 -4.25
CA LYS A 640 11.80 1.24 -3.79
C LYS A 640 11.81 2.40 -4.79
N HIS A 641 11.83 2.07 -6.08
CA HIS A 641 11.81 3.05 -7.14
C HIS A 641 10.50 3.87 -7.14
N MET A 642 9.34 3.22 -7.02
CA MET A 642 8.03 3.88 -6.88
C MET A 642 7.99 4.85 -5.70
N LYS A 643 8.45 4.41 -4.52
CA LYS A 643 8.47 5.27 -3.32
C LYS A 643 9.34 6.53 -3.50
N ARG A 644 10.47 6.40 -4.19
CA ARG A 644 11.33 7.55 -4.51
C ARG A 644 10.59 8.52 -5.43
N VAL A 645 10.00 8.04 -6.52
CA VAL A 645 9.26 8.89 -7.47
C VAL A 645 8.06 9.56 -6.81
N ALA A 646 7.30 8.83 -5.99
CA ALA A 646 6.18 9.40 -5.23
C ALA A 646 6.64 10.52 -4.29
N LYS A 647 7.77 10.35 -3.61
CA LYS A 647 8.36 11.39 -2.75
C LYS A 647 8.81 12.61 -3.56
N GLU A 648 9.45 12.42 -4.71
CA GLU A 648 9.86 13.52 -5.59
C GLU A 648 8.66 14.31 -6.10
N MET A 649 7.58 13.62 -6.49
CA MET A 649 6.32 14.24 -6.90
C MET A 649 5.64 15.02 -5.77
N ASP A 650 5.58 14.46 -4.57
CA ASP A 650 4.98 15.10 -3.40
C ASP A 650 5.72 16.39 -3.02
N LEU A 651 7.06 16.38 -3.05
CA LEU A 651 7.87 17.57 -2.79
C LEU A 651 7.59 18.70 -3.80
N VAL A 652 7.40 18.36 -5.08
CA VAL A 652 7.08 19.35 -6.12
C VAL A 652 5.66 19.90 -5.92
N ALA A 653 4.68 19.03 -5.66
CA ALA A 653 3.31 19.46 -5.41
C ALA A 653 3.17 20.31 -4.15
N GLU A 654 3.92 20.00 -3.09
CA GLU A 654 4.01 20.78 -1.86
C GLU A 654 4.54 22.19 -2.14
N LYS A 655 5.61 22.30 -2.94
CA LYS A 655 6.16 23.60 -3.35
C LYS A 655 5.09 24.44 -4.04
N TRP A 656 4.36 23.88 -5.00
CA TRP A 656 3.30 24.62 -5.70
C TRP A 656 2.16 25.01 -4.78
N LEU A 657 1.71 24.13 -3.89
CA LEU A 657 0.66 24.43 -2.93
C LEU A 657 1.03 25.63 -2.05
N GLU A 658 2.25 25.65 -1.52
CA GLU A 658 2.72 26.73 -0.65
C GLU A 658 2.89 28.06 -1.41
N GLU A 659 3.36 28.03 -2.66
CA GLU A 659 3.43 29.23 -3.50
C GLU A 659 2.04 29.85 -3.74
N HIS A 660 1.01 29.04 -4.00
CA HIS A 660 -0.37 29.54 -4.16
C HIS A 660 -0.89 30.12 -2.84
N ARG A 661 -0.62 29.46 -1.70
CA ARG A 661 -0.99 29.97 -0.36
C ARG A 661 -0.37 31.32 -0.06
N GLN A 662 0.93 31.48 -0.34
CA GLN A 662 1.62 32.76 -0.15
C GLN A 662 1.06 33.83 -1.07
N GLY A 663 0.78 33.49 -2.33
CA GLY A 663 0.09 34.36 -3.28
C GLY A 663 -1.23 34.90 -2.73
N ARG A 664 -2.08 34.02 -2.21
CA ARG A 664 -3.37 34.38 -1.59
C ARG A 664 -3.23 35.32 -0.40
N ARG A 665 -2.29 35.03 0.51
CA ARG A 665 -2.00 35.87 1.69
C ARG A 665 -1.52 37.28 1.30
N SER A 666 -0.78 37.40 0.20
CA SER A 666 -0.23 38.67 -0.25
C SER A 666 -1.23 39.59 -0.94
N GLN A 667 -2.30 39.05 -1.54
CA GLN A 667 -3.19 39.83 -2.42
C GLN A 667 -4.33 40.57 -1.73
N ASN A 668 -4.62 40.34 -0.43
CA ASN A 668 -5.58 41.11 0.41
C ASN A 668 -6.90 41.56 -0.27
N SER A 669 -7.38 40.82 -1.28
CA SER A 669 -8.55 41.17 -2.08
C SER A 669 -9.67 40.16 -1.81
N PRO A 670 -10.90 40.62 -1.50
CA PRO A 670 -12.05 39.74 -1.28
C PRO A 670 -12.52 39.02 -2.55
N ASN A 671 -12.06 39.46 -3.74
CA ASN A 671 -12.24 38.76 -5.01
C ASN A 671 -10.93 38.05 -5.37
N HIS A 672 -10.69 36.88 -4.77
CA HIS A 672 -9.68 35.97 -5.27
C HIS A 672 -10.12 35.47 -6.65
N ASN A 673 -9.35 35.81 -7.67
CA ASN A 673 -9.59 35.32 -9.01
C ASN A 673 -9.02 33.90 -9.06
N ASP A 674 -9.88 32.88 -9.01
CA ASP A 674 -9.47 31.49 -9.18
C ASP A 674 -8.86 31.31 -10.59
N ASN A 675 -7.56 31.50 -10.72
CA ASN A 675 -6.92 31.59 -12.04
C ASN A 675 -6.55 30.22 -12.62
N ASP A 676 -6.42 29.20 -11.77
CA ASP A 676 -6.08 27.82 -12.13
C ASP A 676 -6.82 26.81 -11.23
N PHE A 677 -6.63 25.51 -11.49
CA PHE A 677 -7.32 24.47 -10.74
C PHE A 677 -6.86 24.34 -9.29
N MET A 678 -5.59 24.57 -8.98
CA MET A 678 -5.08 24.53 -7.61
C MET A 678 -5.73 25.62 -6.77
N ASP A 679 -5.88 26.81 -7.33
CA ASP A 679 -6.65 27.88 -6.72
C ASP A 679 -8.11 27.48 -6.48
N VAL A 680 -8.78 26.92 -7.48
CA VAL A 680 -10.17 26.46 -7.29
C VAL A 680 -10.28 25.45 -6.16
N LEU A 681 -9.35 24.49 -6.10
CA LEU A 681 -9.35 23.47 -5.05
C LEU A 681 -9.08 24.08 -3.66
N LEU A 682 -8.17 25.04 -3.55
CA LEU A 682 -7.95 25.81 -2.30
C LEU A 682 -9.17 26.63 -1.87
N SER A 683 -10.07 26.97 -2.79
CA SER A 683 -11.31 27.71 -2.52
C SER A 683 -12.49 26.78 -2.19
N VAL A 684 -12.45 25.51 -2.62
CA VAL A 684 -13.52 24.52 -2.43
C VAL A 684 -13.23 23.57 -1.26
N LEU A 685 -11.95 23.33 -0.97
CA LEU A 685 -11.48 22.42 0.07
C LEU A 685 -10.79 23.23 1.18
N ASP A 686 -11.23 22.98 2.42
CA ASP A 686 -10.71 23.59 3.64
C ASP A 686 -10.61 22.55 4.79
N GLU A 687 -10.23 23.00 5.99
CA GLU A 687 -10.15 22.13 7.17
C GLU A 687 -11.51 21.50 7.56
N GLU A 688 -12.64 22.13 7.23
CA GLU A 688 -13.98 21.56 7.48
C GLU A 688 -14.27 20.39 6.52
N THR A 689 -13.68 20.40 5.32
CA THR A 689 -13.77 19.28 4.37
C THR A 689 -12.96 18.05 4.76
N ASP A 690 -12.10 18.09 5.80
CA ASP A 690 -11.41 16.90 6.31
C ASP A 690 -12.40 15.83 6.81
N GLU A 691 -13.56 16.24 7.31
CA GLU A 691 -14.64 15.30 7.70
C GLU A 691 -15.21 14.52 6.50
N LEU A 692 -15.13 15.08 5.29
CA LEU A 692 -15.55 14.42 4.04
C LEU A 692 -14.54 13.33 3.61
N PHE A 693 -13.28 13.46 4.05
CA PHE A 693 -12.17 12.62 3.62
C PHE A 693 -11.49 11.93 4.81
N VAL A 694 -12.21 11.03 5.50
CA VAL A 694 -11.80 10.26 6.70
C VAL A 694 -10.35 9.73 6.72
N SER A 695 -9.70 9.56 5.56
CA SER A 695 -8.34 8.99 5.42
C SER A 695 -7.25 9.96 4.94
N TYR A 696 -7.59 11.17 4.49
CA TYR A 696 -6.65 12.10 3.87
C TYR A 696 -6.91 13.53 4.31
N SER A 697 -5.86 14.32 4.57
CA SER A 697 -6.03 15.75 4.74
C SER A 697 -6.43 16.40 3.42
N TRP A 698 -7.21 17.48 3.49
CA TRP A 698 -7.59 18.29 2.35
C TRP A 698 -6.36 18.74 1.53
N GLU A 699 -5.24 19.09 2.17
CA GLU A 699 -3.98 19.43 1.49
C GLU A 699 -3.46 18.28 0.62
N THR A 700 -3.49 17.06 1.18
CA THR A 700 -3.09 15.84 0.47
C THR A 700 -3.99 15.60 -0.74
N VAL A 701 -5.30 15.84 -0.58
CA VAL A 701 -6.28 15.72 -1.66
C VAL A 701 -6.03 16.75 -2.76
N ILE A 702 -5.74 18.01 -2.43
CA ILE A 702 -5.39 19.05 -3.42
C ILE A 702 -4.16 18.65 -4.21
N LYS A 703 -3.05 18.33 -3.52
CA LYS A 703 -1.79 17.96 -4.18
C LYS A 703 -1.97 16.75 -5.09
N ALA A 704 -2.63 15.70 -4.59
CA ALA A 704 -2.87 14.50 -5.37
C ALA A 704 -3.75 14.77 -6.59
N THR A 705 -4.82 15.56 -6.42
CA THR A 705 -5.74 15.88 -7.52
C THR A 705 -5.05 16.68 -8.61
N CYS A 706 -4.25 17.70 -8.26
CA CYS A 706 -3.46 18.47 -9.22
C CYS A 706 -2.43 17.59 -9.96
N LEU A 707 -1.66 16.78 -9.22
CA LEU A 707 -0.70 15.86 -9.85
C LEU A 707 -1.39 14.86 -10.78
N GLN A 708 -2.54 14.31 -10.37
CA GLN A 708 -3.28 13.38 -11.20
C GLN A 708 -3.71 14.01 -12.52
N LEU A 709 -4.24 15.24 -12.49
CA LEU A 709 -4.65 15.96 -13.69
C LEU A 709 -3.45 16.26 -14.60
N ILE A 710 -2.30 16.64 -14.02
CA ILE A 710 -1.07 16.87 -14.77
C ILE A 710 -0.61 15.61 -15.49
N ILE A 711 -0.50 14.50 -14.77
CA ILE A 711 -0.02 13.21 -15.31
C ILE A 711 -1.00 12.67 -16.35
N ALA A 712 -2.30 12.67 -16.05
CA ALA A 712 -3.31 12.07 -16.91
C ALA A 712 -3.56 12.87 -18.19
N ALA A 713 -3.47 14.21 -18.17
CA ALA A 713 -3.78 15.04 -19.33
C ALA A 713 -2.58 15.28 -20.27
N SER A 714 -1.34 15.23 -19.75
CA SER A 714 -0.14 15.57 -20.52
C SER A 714 0.28 14.44 -21.46
N ASP A 715 0.63 13.28 -20.91
CA ASP A 715 1.21 12.17 -21.68
C ASP A 715 0.20 11.57 -22.68
N THR A 716 -1.07 11.46 -22.27
CA THR A 716 -2.13 10.83 -23.08
C THR A 716 -2.45 11.63 -24.34
N THR A 717 -2.57 12.95 -24.19
CA THR A 717 -2.83 13.88 -25.31
C THR A 717 -1.61 13.94 -26.23
N SER A 718 -0.40 14.04 -25.68
CA SER A 718 0.84 14.05 -26.47
C SER A 718 1.00 12.78 -27.30
N LEU A 719 0.74 11.60 -26.71
CA LEU A 719 0.80 10.32 -27.41
C LEU A 719 -0.23 10.23 -28.54
N THR A 720 -1.45 10.70 -28.29
CA THR A 720 -2.52 10.71 -29.30
C THR A 720 -2.16 11.60 -30.49
N LEU A 721 -1.65 12.80 -30.24
CA LEU A 721 -1.23 13.74 -31.29
C LEU A 721 -0.02 13.22 -32.06
N THR A 722 0.91 12.53 -31.40
CA THR A 722 2.05 11.87 -32.04
C THR A 722 1.60 10.76 -32.98
N TRP A 723 0.64 9.92 -32.57
CA TRP A 723 0.02 8.93 -33.45
C TRP A 723 -0.74 9.56 -34.62
N ALA A 724 -1.51 10.62 -34.37
CA ALA A 724 -2.24 11.33 -35.42
C ALA A 724 -1.28 11.87 -36.49
N LEU A 725 -0.18 12.52 -36.07
CA LEU A 725 0.83 13.03 -36.98
C LEU A 725 1.51 11.89 -37.76
N SER A 726 1.90 10.81 -37.08
CA SER A 726 2.49 9.63 -37.72
C SER A 726 1.54 9.04 -38.78
N LEU A 727 0.25 8.92 -38.47
CA LEU A 727 -0.77 8.43 -39.39
C LEU A 727 -0.94 9.34 -40.61
N LEU A 728 -0.98 10.66 -40.41
CA LEU A 728 -1.08 11.62 -41.51
C LEU A 728 0.15 11.56 -42.43
N LEU A 729 1.35 11.48 -41.87
CA LEU A 729 2.59 11.39 -42.65
C LEU A 729 2.70 10.09 -43.46
N ASN A 730 2.11 9.00 -42.96
CA ASN A 730 2.06 7.72 -43.66
C ASN A 730 0.88 7.61 -44.63
N ASN A 731 -0.05 8.58 -44.66
CA ASN A 731 -1.23 8.58 -45.53
C ASN A 731 -1.39 9.94 -46.26
N PRO A 732 -0.60 10.20 -47.32
CA PRO A 732 -0.54 11.51 -47.97
C PRO A 732 -1.88 12.01 -48.55
N SER A 733 -2.75 11.09 -48.99
CA SER A 733 -4.10 11.42 -49.49
C SER A 733 -4.97 12.03 -48.39
N VAL A 734 -4.95 11.43 -47.19
CA VAL A 734 -5.66 11.93 -46.01
C VAL A 734 -5.10 13.30 -45.59
N LEU A 735 -3.77 13.44 -45.53
CA LEU A 735 -3.13 14.71 -45.20
C LEU A 735 -3.53 15.82 -46.18
N THR A 736 -3.49 15.54 -47.49
CA THR A 736 -3.89 16.51 -48.53
C THR A 736 -5.34 16.93 -48.36
N ARG A 737 -6.24 15.98 -48.04
CA ARG A 737 -7.65 16.27 -47.82
C ARG A 737 -7.88 17.10 -46.55
N ALA A 738 -7.16 16.83 -45.47
CA ALA A 738 -7.21 17.66 -44.25
C ALA A 738 -6.72 19.09 -44.51
N MET A 739 -5.64 19.26 -45.30
CA MET A 739 -5.17 20.57 -45.71
C MET A 739 -6.19 21.31 -46.58
N ASN A 740 -6.85 20.63 -47.51
CA ASN A 740 -7.91 21.22 -48.33
C ASN A 740 -9.11 21.66 -47.50
N GLU A 741 -9.51 20.89 -46.48
CA GLU A 741 -10.56 21.28 -45.55
C GLU A 741 -10.19 22.57 -44.80
N LEU A 742 -8.98 22.64 -44.24
CA LEU A 742 -8.46 23.83 -43.56
C LEU A 742 -8.42 25.05 -44.49
N ASP A 743 -7.88 24.89 -45.69
CA ASP A 743 -7.79 25.95 -46.70
C ASP A 743 -9.18 26.49 -47.08
N THR A 744 -10.18 25.60 -47.18
CA THR A 744 -11.54 25.96 -47.60
C THR A 744 -12.35 26.59 -46.46
N LYS A 745 -12.24 26.08 -45.23
CA LYS A 745 -13.07 26.48 -44.10
C LYS A 745 -12.48 27.63 -43.29
N VAL A 746 -11.15 27.71 -43.20
CA VAL A 746 -10.45 28.69 -42.34
C VAL A 746 -9.73 29.75 -43.17
N SER A 747 -9.25 29.40 -44.37
CA SER A 747 -8.31 30.16 -45.21
C SER A 747 -6.86 30.17 -44.70
N LYS A 748 -5.93 30.61 -45.55
CA LYS A 748 -4.49 30.73 -45.24
C LYS A 748 -4.11 32.02 -44.51
N GLU A 749 -5.04 32.96 -44.36
CA GLU A 749 -4.76 34.31 -43.86
C GLU A 749 -4.85 34.42 -42.34
N ARG A 750 -5.44 33.42 -41.66
CA ARG A 750 -5.66 33.42 -40.22
C ARG A 750 -5.43 32.04 -39.60
N LYS A 751 -5.28 32.03 -38.27
CA LYS A 751 -5.18 30.79 -37.49
C LYS A 751 -6.55 30.15 -37.26
N VAL A 752 -6.54 28.86 -36.98
CA VAL A 752 -7.73 28.10 -36.55
C VAL A 752 -8.17 28.59 -35.18
N GLU A 753 -9.46 28.83 -35.01
CA GLU A 753 -10.11 29.21 -33.76
C GLU A 753 -11.19 28.20 -33.36
N GLU A 754 -11.63 28.23 -32.10
CA GLU A 754 -12.64 27.31 -31.56
C GLU A 754 -13.93 27.27 -32.40
N ARG A 755 -14.35 28.43 -32.91
CA ARG A 755 -15.55 28.57 -33.73
C ARG A 755 -15.48 27.80 -35.05
N ASP A 756 -14.28 27.47 -35.52
CA ASP A 756 -14.07 26.74 -36.77
C ASP A 756 -14.18 25.23 -36.56
N ILE A 757 -13.93 24.72 -35.34
CA ILE A 757 -13.87 23.28 -35.03
C ILE A 757 -15.12 22.53 -35.52
N PRO A 758 -16.36 23.02 -35.30
CA PRO A 758 -17.56 22.34 -35.80
C PRO A 758 -17.58 22.10 -37.32
N ASP A 759 -16.95 22.98 -38.10
CA ASP A 759 -16.88 22.88 -39.57
C ASP A 759 -15.72 22.01 -40.08
N LEU A 760 -14.74 21.69 -39.22
CA LEU A 760 -13.58 20.85 -39.53
C LEU A 760 -13.89 19.36 -39.32
N VAL A 761 -14.92 18.88 -40.02
CA VAL A 761 -15.50 17.54 -39.82
C VAL A 761 -14.50 16.42 -40.17
N TYR A 762 -13.68 16.61 -41.22
CA TYR A 762 -12.67 15.63 -41.61
C TYR A 762 -11.51 15.58 -40.61
N LEU A 763 -11.08 16.72 -40.07
CA LEU A 763 -10.10 16.75 -38.99
C LEU A 763 -10.62 16.07 -37.71
N GLN A 764 -11.89 16.28 -37.34
CA GLN A 764 -12.52 15.54 -36.24
C GLN A 764 -12.54 14.02 -36.52
N ALA A 765 -12.84 13.62 -37.76
CA ALA A 765 -12.82 12.22 -38.18
C ALA A 765 -11.42 11.60 -38.09
N ILE A 766 -10.37 12.35 -38.41
CA ILE A 766 -8.96 11.93 -38.26
C ILE A 766 -8.64 11.63 -36.80
N ILE A 767 -9.05 12.51 -35.87
CA ILE A 767 -8.83 12.29 -34.44
C ILE A 767 -9.61 11.07 -33.95
N LYS A 768 -10.88 10.92 -34.37
CA LYS A 768 -11.68 9.74 -34.02
C LYS A 768 -11.04 8.44 -34.52
N GLU A 769 -10.58 8.41 -35.76
CA GLU A 769 -9.91 7.24 -36.33
C GLU A 769 -8.56 6.94 -35.68
N THR A 770 -7.83 7.98 -35.29
CA THR A 770 -6.59 7.83 -34.51
C THR A 770 -6.86 7.16 -33.17
N LEU A 771 -7.86 7.64 -32.42
CA LEU A 771 -8.26 7.08 -31.12
C LEU A 771 -8.82 5.65 -31.26
N ARG A 772 -9.51 5.33 -32.36
CA ARG A 772 -9.96 3.96 -32.65
C ARG A 772 -8.78 3.02 -32.86
N LEU A 773 -7.84 3.38 -33.72
CA LEU A 773 -6.68 2.53 -34.03
C LEU A 773 -5.68 2.46 -32.89
N TYR A 774 -5.36 3.58 -32.26
CA TYR A 774 -4.34 3.69 -31.22
C TYR A 774 -4.93 4.32 -29.94
N PRO A 775 -5.85 3.60 -29.26
CA PRO A 775 -6.33 4.04 -27.96
C PRO A 775 -5.16 4.08 -26.97
N VAL A 776 -5.06 5.16 -26.19
CA VAL A 776 -3.96 5.38 -25.24
C VAL A 776 -3.90 4.27 -24.18
N ALA A 777 -5.07 3.81 -23.71
CA ALA A 777 -5.21 2.70 -22.79
C ALA A 777 -5.87 1.49 -23.50
N PRO A 778 -5.13 0.68 -24.27
CA PRO A 778 -5.70 -0.39 -25.11
C PRO A 778 -6.37 -1.53 -24.33
N LEU A 779 -6.14 -1.61 -23.00
CA LEU A 779 -6.80 -2.55 -22.08
C LEU A 779 -7.75 -1.84 -21.09
N SER A 780 -8.05 -0.56 -21.32
CA SER A 780 -8.67 0.33 -20.34
C SER A 780 -7.90 0.35 -19.00
N VAL A 781 -8.48 0.97 -17.97
CA VAL A 781 -7.99 0.85 -16.60
C VAL A 781 -8.62 -0.39 -15.97
N PRO A 782 -7.85 -1.26 -15.27
CA PRO A 782 -8.40 -2.45 -14.65
C PRO A 782 -9.55 -2.16 -13.68
N HIS A 783 -10.59 -2.98 -13.76
CA HIS A 783 -11.74 -2.98 -12.86
C HIS A 783 -11.70 -4.21 -11.95
N GLU A 784 -12.48 -4.22 -10.87
CA GLU A 784 -12.62 -5.37 -9.97
C GLU A 784 -14.09 -5.49 -9.55
N ALA A 785 -14.62 -6.72 -9.56
CA ALA A 785 -15.96 -7.00 -9.08
C ALA A 785 -16.03 -6.91 -7.55
N THR A 786 -16.89 -6.06 -7.00
CA THR A 786 -17.08 -5.93 -5.54
C THR A 786 -17.99 -6.99 -4.95
N GLU A 787 -18.88 -7.54 -5.76
CA GLU A 787 -19.87 -8.55 -5.41
C GLU A 787 -19.98 -9.56 -6.57
N ASP A 788 -20.66 -10.68 -6.33
CA ASP A 788 -20.91 -11.64 -7.39
C ASP A 788 -21.91 -11.03 -8.40
N CYS A 789 -21.57 -11.05 -9.68
CA CYS A 789 -22.41 -10.51 -10.76
C CYS A 789 -22.47 -11.43 -11.97
N ASN A 790 -23.31 -11.08 -12.93
CA ASN A 790 -23.43 -11.81 -14.18
C ASN A 790 -22.98 -10.91 -15.34
N VAL A 791 -22.11 -11.43 -16.20
CA VAL A 791 -21.67 -10.75 -17.42
C VAL A 791 -21.81 -11.71 -18.59
N GLY A 792 -22.66 -11.38 -19.56
CA GLY A 792 -22.83 -12.18 -20.77
C GLY A 792 -23.43 -13.56 -20.51
N GLY A 793 -24.24 -13.71 -19.46
CA GLY A 793 -24.79 -14.98 -19.01
C GLY A 793 -23.85 -15.79 -18.11
N TYR A 794 -22.63 -15.33 -17.87
CA TYR A 794 -21.64 -16.02 -17.04
C TYR A 794 -21.54 -15.42 -15.64
N GLU A 795 -21.33 -16.28 -14.64
CA GLU A 795 -21.12 -15.86 -13.25
C GLU A 795 -19.69 -15.33 -13.05
N VAL A 796 -19.58 -14.13 -12.48
CA VAL A 796 -18.32 -13.46 -12.15
C VAL A 796 -18.30 -13.23 -10.65
N ARG A 797 -17.31 -13.81 -9.96
CA ARG A 797 -17.22 -13.73 -8.50
C ARG A 797 -16.57 -12.44 -8.03
N ALA A 798 -16.94 -11.99 -6.84
CA ALA A 798 -16.28 -10.90 -6.13
C ALA A 798 -14.75 -11.09 -6.07
N GLY A 799 -14.01 -10.01 -6.24
CA GLY A 799 -12.54 -10.01 -6.32
C GLY A 799 -11.96 -10.43 -7.67
N THR A 800 -12.81 -10.71 -8.68
CA THR A 800 -12.34 -10.96 -10.05
C THR A 800 -11.97 -9.64 -10.71
N SER A 801 -10.71 -9.52 -11.16
CA SER A 801 -10.28 -8.38 -11.97
C SER A 801 -10.91 -8.42 -13.36
N LEU A 802 -11.21 -7.27 -13.94
CA LEU A 802 -11.77 -7.13 -15.27
C LEU A 802 -10.86 -6.26 -16.14
N LEU A 803 -10.50 -6.77 -17.31
CA LEU A 803 -9.79 -6.05 -18.37
C LEU A 803 -10.67 -5.92 -19.61
N PHE A 804 -10.78 -4.70 -20.13
CA PHE A 804 -11.48 -4.43 -21.38
C PHE A 804 -10.49 -4.29 -22.51
N ASN A 805 -10.51 -5.24 -23.44
CA ASN A 805 -9.62 -5.19 -24.60
C ASN A 805 -10.16 -4.23 -25.67
N LEU A 806 -10.04 -2.93 -25.41
CA LEU A 806 -10.43 -1.86 -26.33
C LEU A 806 -9.72 -2.00 -27.68
N TRP A 807 -8.45 -2.45 -27.68
CA TRP A 807 -7.72 -2.70 -28.92
C TRP A 807 -8.42 -3.70 -29.84
N LYS A 808 -8.94 -4.79 -29.27
CA LYS A 808 -9.70 -5.82 -29.99
C LYS A 808 -11.10 -5.34 -30.35
N LEU A 809 -11.80 -4.69 -29.43
CA LEU A 809 -13.14 -4.13 -29.63
C LEU A 809 -13.17 -3.14 -30.80
N HIS A 810 -12.23 -2.19 -30.84
CA HIS A 810 -12.10 -1.21 -31.93
C HIS A 810 -11.65 -1.82 -33.26
N ARG A 811 -11.37 -3.14 -33.29
CA ARG A 811 -10.99 -3.90 -34.48
C ARG A 811 -11.97 -5.02 -34.82
N ASP A 812 -13.14 -5.03 -34.18
CA ASP A 812 -14.17 -6.01 -34.46
C ASP A 812 -14.70 -5.84 -35.89
N PRO A 813 -14.54 -6.84 -36.78
CA PRO A 813 -15.01 -6.75 -38.16
C PRO A 813 -16.53 -6.69 -38.29
N ARG A 814 -17.29 -7.04 -37.24
CA ARG A 814 -18.76 -6.90 -37.20
C ARG A 814 -19.21 -5.43 -37.18
N VAL A 815 -18.34 -4.55 -36.69
CA VAL A 815 -18.58 -3.11 -36.54
C VAL A 815 -17.73 -2.30 -37.53
N TRP A 816 -16.46 -2.69 -37.69
CA TRP A 816 -15.46 -1.92 -38.40
C TRP A 816 -14.99 -2.64 -39.67
N SER A 817 -15.49 -2.23 -40.83
CA SER A 817 -14.97 -2.70 -42.12
C SER A 817 -13.52 -2.27 -42.32
N ASN A 818 -12.66 -3.20 -42.78
CA ASN A 818 -11.22 -3.01 -42.93
C ASN A 818 -10.59 -2.40 -41.65
N ALA A 819 -10.85 -3.02 -40.50
CA ALA A 819 -10.58 -2.40 -39.20
C ALA A 819 -9.12 -2.02 -38.91
N LEU A 820 -8.16 -2.57 -39.66
CA LEU A 820 -6.73 -2.24 -39.53
C LEU A 820 -6.29 -1.06 -40.39
N GLU A 821 -7.11 -0.64 -41.36
CA GLU A 821 -6.84 0.49 -42.25
C GLU A 821 -7.12 1.81 -41.53
N PHE A 822 -6.24 2.79 -41.71
CA PHE A 822 -6.48 4.17 -41.28
C PHE A 822 -7.38 4.86 -42.30
N ARG A 823 -8.68 4.92 -41.99
CA ARG A 823 -9.70 5.45 -42.88
C ARG A 823 -10.64 6.41 -42.15
N PRO A 824 -10.24 7.69 -41.96
CA PRO A 824 -11.07 8.70 -41.29
C PRO A 824 -12.48 8.83 -41.87
N GLU A 825 -12.63 8.56 -43.17
CA GLU A 825 -13.89 8.62 -43.88
C GLU A 825 -15.02 7.80 -43.24
N ARG A 826 -14.71 6.78 -42.45
CA ARG A 826 -15.74 5.99 -41.75
C ARG A 826 -16.59 6.82 -40.78
N PHE A 827 -16.05 7.94 -40.28
CA PHE A 827 -16.75 8.85 -39.37
C PHE A 827 -17.50 9.95 -40.13
N LEU A 828 -17.62 9.86 -41.46
CA LEU A 828 -18.42 10.77 -42.28
C LEU A 828 -19.75 10.12 -42.66
N GLN A 829 -20.82 10.90 -42.74
CA GLN A 829 -22.17 10.41 -43.05
C GLN A 829 -22.29 9.67 -44.39
N GLN A 830 -21.37 9.92 -45.31
CA GLN A 830 -21.42 9.47 -46.71
C GLN A 830 -20.92 8.03 -46.92
N LEU A 831 -20.32 7.39 -45.90
CA LEU A 831 -19.67 6.08 -46.00
C LEU A 831 -20.19 5.08 -44.96
N ASP A 832 -20.09 3.78 -45.26
CA ASP A 832 -20.50 2.65 -44.40
C ASP A 832 -21.94 2.72 -43.86
N GLY A 833 -22.87 3.25 -44.65
CA GLY A 833 -24.27 3.43 -44.23
C GLY A 833 -24.48 4.48 -43.12
N GLY A 834 -23.46 5.28 -42.81
CA GLY A 834 -23.54 6.40 -41.86
C GLY A 834 -23.52 6.01 -40.38
N ALA A 835 -23.42 4.72 -40.03
CA ALA A 835 -23.53 4.25 -38.64
C ALA A 835 -22.43 4.83 -37.74
N ALA A 836 -21.16 4.74 -38.17
CA ALA A 836 -20.02 5.24 -37.40
C ALA A 836 -19.92 6.76 -37.37
N ALA A 837 -20.58 7.49 -38.29
CA ALA A 837 -20.61 8.95 -38.29
C ALA A 837 -21.25 9.53 -37.01
N ASN A 838 -22.20 8.80 -36.43
CA ASN A 838 -22.89 9.20 -35.21
C ASN A 838 -22.14 8.79 -33.93
N PHE A 839 -21.10 7.95 -34.04
CA PHE A 839 -20.36 7.50 -32.87
C PHE A 839 -19.62 8.67 -32.21
N ASP A 840 -19.82 8.76 -30.91
CA ASP A 840 -19.22 9.77 -30.04
C ASP A 840 -18.44 9.09 -28.91
N PHE A 841 -17.29 9.67 -28.57
CA PHE A 841 -16.37 9.16 -27.56
C PHE A 841 -16.80 9.48 -26.12
N ARG A 842 -17.97 10.12 -25.92
CA ARG A 842 -18.52 10.49 -24.60
C ARG A 842 -19.19 9.33 -23.85
N GLY A 843 -18.91 8.08 -24.23
CA GLY A 843 -19.35 6.88 -23.50
C GLY A 843 -20.79 6.43 -23.78
N GLN A 844 -21.43 6.92 -24.83
CA GLN A 844 -22.79 6.49 -25.22
C GLN A 844 -22.79 5.39 -26.30
N HIS A 845 -21.69 5.26 -27.04
CA HIS A 845 -21.53 4.29 -28.13
C HIS A 845 -20.47 3.27 -27.73
N PHE A 846 -20.90 2.08 -27.29
CA PHE A 846 -20.01 1.05 -26.74
C PHE A 846 -19.11 0.41 -27.80
N GLU A 847 -19.45 0.60 -29.07
CA GLU A 847 -18.64 0.24 -30.24
C GLU A 847 -17.37 1.11 -30.36
N TYR A 848 -17.38 2.29 -29.75
CA TYR A 848 -16.32 3.29 -29.83
C TYR A 848 -16.12 3.99 -28.47
N THR A 849 -15.30 3.38 -27.61
CA THR A 849 -15.08 3.82 -26.22
C THR A 849 -13.59 4.07 -25.92
N PRO A 850 -12.93 5.00 -26.63
CA PRO A 850 -11.50 5.28 -26.42
C PRO A 850 -11.17 5.86 -25.04
N PHE A 851 -12.17 6.38 -24.31
CA PHE A 851 -12.03 6.93 -22.95
C PHE A 851 -12.67 6.08 -21.85
N GLY A 852 -13.08 4.85 -22.18
CA GLY A 852 -13.80 3.95 -21.26
C GLY A 852 -15.30 4.04 -21.39
#